data_AF-A0A8J4EMK5-F1
#
_entry.id   AF-A0A8J4EMK5-F1
#
_cell.length_a   1.000
_cell.length_b   1.000
_cell.length_c   1.000
_cell.angle_alpha   90.00
_cell.angle_beta   90.00
_cell.angle_gamma   90.00
#
_symmetry.space_group_name_H-M   'P 1'
#
loop_
_entity.id
_entity.type
_entity.pdbx_description
1 polymer ?
#
loop_
_entity_poly.entity_id
_entity_poly.type
_entity_poly.pdbx_seq_one_letter_code
_entity_poly.pdbx_strand_id
1 'polypeptide(L)'
;MTDTPPYLVLPPLERSLSTRTGWGRQHWETLADHLLDSVAPYATAGGGQFRLPGRNSRSGVVSDGLEGFARTFLLAAFRIRGASGQGVDGLIERYATGLVAGTTPGRDDSWPVIVDRSQQMVEAASIALALHETRSWIFDRLSTAEQDNVRGWLGGFVGKRTWDNNWILFQVVTEQFLATVDGPHDPAEIERGLATIEPWYRGNGWYSDGAGANYDYYIGWAMHLYPLLWTRMVDDDGGRGEVYRQRLREFLAGYQHFFGADGAPVHQGRSLTYRFACAAPLWLGALFDATPLTPGQTRRLASDVVRHFVERGAPDRRGLLTLGWYEPFLPTTQEYSGPGSPYWASKGFLGLLLPPDHPVWTEPERSVPGDLADQVIALPEPGFLLSSTVHDGIVRLLNHGSDHNAAPPAPAHDDPHYAKLAYSTHTGPEAAPAAWHADVDNHLALLAPDGTASRRARIERVALGDRFAASRHTATVGDTEYRVETATVVRGCWELRAHLVTGPAGAAVREGGYPIADQTPPSTVVGDRFALVRNGSAVSSALVGLAGWAGAGVHTDVEANAYGPCSATPLLRGAHSGDESVFVGLAVLSGDSVHPEALAAGFAVRVAGRTVVVRYPDGELVRLVLGDLPAGAVRYQRHAVDGPGASLRA
;
A
#
# COMPACT_ATOMS: atom_id res chain seq x y z
N MET A 1 -21.65 19.12 -7.59
CA MET A 1 -20.68 19.44 -8.64
C MET A 1 -19.58 18.41 -8.49
N THR A 2 -19.23 17.68 -9.54
CA THR A 2 -18.15 16.69 -9.48
C THR A 2 -16.83 17.46 -9.39
N ASP A 3 -16.03 17.21 -8.36
CA ASP A 3 -14.67 17.74 -8.20
C ASP A 3 -13.70 17.06 -9.19
N THR A 4 -14.16 16.76 -10.41
CA THR A 4 -13.31 16.26 -11.48
C THR A 4 -12.51 17.42 -12.04
N PRO A 5 -11.19 17.28 -12.19
CA PRO A 5 -10.38 18.34 -12.79
C PRO A 5 -10.89 18.70 -14.19
N PRO A 6 -10.91 20.00 -14.56
CA PRO A 6 -11.58 20.47 -15.78
C PRO A 6 -10.95 19.97 -17.10
N TYR A 7 -9.79 19.32 -17.03
CA TYR A 7 -9.06 18.77 -18.17
C TYR A 7 -9.37 17.28 -18.44
N LEU A 8 -10.05 16.59 -17.51
CA LEU A 8 -10.51 15.22 -17.69
C LEU A 8 -12.03 15.21 -17.88
N VAL A 9 -12.48 14.87 -19.08
CA VAL A 9 -13.92 14.80 -19.40
C VAL A 9 -14.38 13.36 -19.22
N LEU A 10 -15.09 13.08 -18.13
CA LEU A 10 -15.73 11.79 -17.86
C LEU A 10 -17.20 11.79 -18.34
N PRO A 11 -17.77 10.62 -18.67
CA PRO A 11 -19.20 10.50 -18.96
C PRO A 11 -20.06 10.89 -17.74
N PRO A 12 -21.38 11.13 -17.93
CA PRO A 12 -22.28 11.39 -16.82
C PRO A 12 -22.33 10.22 -15.82
N LEU A 13 -22.44 10.55 -14.53
CA LEU A 13 -22.50 9.54 -13.46
C LEU A 13 -23.73 8.63 -13.60
N GLU A 14 -23.53 7.32 -13.51
CA GLU A 14 -24.54 6.28 -13.64
C GLU A 14 -25.22 5.97 -12.29
N ARG A 15 -25.86 6.98 -11.66
CA ARG A 15 -26.35 6.88 -10.27
C ARG A 15 -27.41 5.81 -10.01
N SER A 16 -28.11 5.32 -11.03
CA SER A 16 -29.08 4.22 -10.90
C SER A 16 -28.41 2.86 -10.65
N LEU A 17 -27.24 2.65 -11.25
CA LEU A 17 -26.47 1.42 -11.16
C LEU A 17 -25.33 1.55 -10.12
N SER A 18 -24.74 2.73 -10.03
CA SER A 18 -23.60 3.06 -9.20
C SER A 18 -23.99 4.18 -8.24
N THR A 19 -24.69 3.81 -7.18
CA THR A 19 -25.29 4.77 -6.25
C THR A 19 -24.25 5.57 -5.47
N ARG A 20 -23.07 4.99 -5.20
CA ARG A 20 -22.00 5.64 -4.42
C ARG A 20 -21.02 6.35 -5.33
N THR A 21 -20.38 5.62 -6.23
CA THR A 21 -19.27 6.18 -7.03
C THR A 21 -19.79 6.95 -8.24
N GLY A 22 -20.91 6.51 -8.81
CA GLY A 22 -21.41 6.94 -10.11
C GLY A 22 -20.64 6.36 -11.29
N TRP A 23 -19.61 5.53 -11.06
CA TRP A 23 -18.72 5.03 -12.10
C TRP A 23 -19.14 3.65 -12.61
N GLY A 24 -19.51 3.60 -13.88
CA GLY A 24 -19.70 2.38 -14.66
C GLY A 24 -18.50 2.07 -15.57
N ARG A 25 -18.65 1.07 -16.45
CA ARG A 25 -17.60 0.63 -17.38
C ARG A 25 -17.08 1.77 -18.27
N GLN A 26 -17.99 2.63 -18.76
CA GLN A 26 -17.63 3.73 -19.66
C GLN A 26 -16.67 4.73 -19.00
N HIS A 27 -16.76 4.93 -17.68
CA HIS A 27 -15.83 5.79 -16.94
C HIS A 27 -14.41 5.21 -16.97
N TRP A 28 -14.28 3.90 -16.79
CA TRP A 28 -13.01 3.19 -16.86
C TRP A 28 -12.41 3.20 -18.27
N GLU A 29 -13.23 3.00 -19.30
CA GLU A 29 -12.81 3.09 -20.70
C GLU A 29 -12.34 4.51 -21.05
N THR A 30 -13.11 5.54 -20.66
CA THR A 30 -12.77 6.94 -20.91
C THR A 30 -11.48 7.36 -20.20
N LEU A 31 -11.30 6.93 -18.95
CA LEU A 31 -10.07 7.20 -18.21
C LEU A 31 -8.87 6.46 -18.83
N ALA A 32 -9.04 5.22 -19.27
CA ALA A 32 -7.99 4.47 -19.96
C ALA A 32 -7.57 5.20 -21.25
N ASP A 33 -8.53 5.61 -22.07
CA ASP A 33 -8.28 6.32 -23.32
C ASP A 33 -7.58 7.67 -23.06
N HIS A 34 -8.03 8.43 -22.03
CA HIS A 34 -7.37 9.67 -21.62
C HIS A 34 -5.89 9.47 -21.24
N LEU A 35 -5.59 8.47 -20.38
CA LEU A 35 -4.22 8.18 -19.96
C LEU A 35 -3.33 7.77 -21.15
N LEU A 36 -3.87 6.99 -22.09
CA LEU A 36 -3.16 6.54 -23.28
C LEU A 36 -2.92 7.69 -24.28
N ASP A 37 -3.87 8.59 -24.44
CA ASP A 37 -3.70 9.75 -25.32
C ASP A 37 -2.77 10.80 -24.73
N SER A 38 -2.78 10.99 -23.41
CA SER A 38 -1.89 11.92 -22.72
C SER A 38 -0.41 11.56 -22.79
N VAL A 39 -0.06 10.29 -22.95
CA VAL A 39 1.35 9.86 -23.14
C VAL A 39 1.82 9.96 -24.58
N ALA A 40 0.91 9.99 -25.57
CA ALA A 40 1.25 9.95 -26.98
C ALA A 40 2.20 11.08 -27.45
N PRO A 41 2.07 12.34 -26.97
CA PRO A 41 2.99 13.43 -27.33
C PRO A 41 4.45 13.21 -26.88
N TYR A 42 4.69 12.24 -25.99
CA TYR A 42 6.00 11.92 -25.44
C TYR A 42 6.64 10.69 -26.08
N ALA A 43 5.99 10.11 -27.10
CA ALA A 43 6.55 9.02 -27.87
C ALA A 43 7.76 9.48 -28.71
N THR A 44 8.76 8.61 -28.85
CA THR A 44 9.83 8.79 -29.85
C THR A 44 9.28 8.71 -31.27
N ALA A 45 10.06 9.14 -32.26
CA ALA A 45 9.63 9.19 -33.66
C ALA A 45 9.10 7.85 -34.21
N GLY A 46 9.68 6.71 -33.79
CA GLY A 46 9.19 5.37 -34.14
C GLY A 46 8.22 4.76 -33.12
N GLY A 47 7.90 5.47 -32.04
CA GLY A 47 6.99 5.02 -31.00
C GLY A 47 7.55 3.98 -30.04
N GLY A 48 8.83 3.59 -30.16
CA GLY A 48 9.43 2.57 -29.30
C GLY A 48 9.56 2.98 -27.84
N GLN A 49 9.71 4.26 -27.52
CA GLN A 49 9.90 4.74 -26.15
C GLN A 49 8.97 5.91 -25.86
N PHE A 50 8.41 5.97 -24.65
CA PHE A 50 7.62 7.12 -24.17
C PHE A 50 8.42 7.87 -23.11
N ARG A 51 9.06 8.97 -23.49
CA ARG A 51 9.98 9.75 -22.65
C ARG A 51 9.22 10.81 -21.86
N LEU A 52 8.50 10.36 -20.84
CA LEU A 52 7.67 11.24 -19.99
C LEU A 52 8.51 12.25 -19.19
N PRO A 53 7.98 13.44 -18.90
CA PRO A 53 8.69 14.47 -18.16
C PRO A 53 8.79 14.13 -16.66
N GLY A 54 9.95 14.36 -16.04
CA GLY A 54 10.13 14.19 -14.59
C GLY A 54 11.56 13.81 -14.21
N ARG A 55 11.75 13.42 -12.94
CA ARG A 55 13.02 12.87 -12.45
C ARG A 55 13.24 11.48 -13.06
N ASN A 56 14.36 11.28 -13.75
CA ASN A 56 14.76 9.96 -14.25
C ASN A 56 15.03 8.97 -13.11
N SER A 57 14.85 7.68 -13.37
CA SER A 57 15.32 6.63 -12.48
C SER A 57 16.83 6.47 -12.56
N ARG A 58 17.41 5.69 -11.63
CA ARG A 58 18.80 5.23 -11.73
C ARG A 58 19.11 4.40 -12.99
N SER A 59 18.09 3.89 -13.68
CA SER A 59 18.23 3.08 -14.91
C SER A 59 18.41 3.94 -16.17
N GLY A 60 18.15 5.25 -16.06
CA GLY A 60 18.41 6.23 -17.11
C GLY A 60 17.31 6.34 -18.18
N VAL A 61 17.40 7.42 -18.97
CA VAL A 61 16.34 7.92 -19.87
C VAL A 61 15.83 6.88 -20.87
N VAL A 62 16.72 6.04 -21.41
CA VAL A 62 16.32 5.02 -22.40
C VAL A 62 15.51 3.90 -21.75
N SER A 63 15.92 3.45 -20.56
CA SER A 63 15.16 2.47 -19.78
C SER A 63 13.83 3.03 -19.30
N ASP A 64 13.82 4.30 -18.88
CA ASP A 64 12.60 5.00 -18.48
C ASP A 64 11.62 5.19 -19.67
N GLY A 65 12.17 5.36 -20.88
CA GLY A 65 11.39 5.40 -22.11
C GLY A 65 10.72 4.06 -22.46
N LEU A 66 11.46 2.94 -22.30
CA LEU A 66 10.90 1.59 -22.38
C LEU A 66 9.82 1.38 -21.31
N GLU A 67 10.08 1.80 -20.07
CA GLU A 67 9.12 1.72 -18.96
C GLU A 67 7.80 2.44 -19.32
N GLY A 68 7.88 3.65 -19.86
CA GLY A 68 6.71 4.40 -20.33
C GLY A 68 5.93 3.66 -21.42
N PHE A 69 6.63 3.04 -22.38
CA PHE A 69 5.98 2.22 -23.42
C PHE A 69 5.33 0.97 -22.81
N ALA A 70 6.07 0.16 -22.07
CA ALA A 70 5.64 -1.15 -21.60
C ALA A 70 4.43 -1.06 -20.66
N ARG A 71 4.44 -0.10 -19.74
CA ARG A 71 3.36 0.05 -18.75
C ARG A 71 2.09 0.63 -19.37
N THR A 72 2.20 1.51 -20.35
CA THR A 72 1.04 2.02 -21.09
C THR A 72 0.54 1.00 -22.11
N PHE A 73 1.42 0.17 -22.69
CA PHE A 73 1.02 -0.95 -23.55
C PHE A 73 0.16 -1.95 -22.79
N LEU A 74 0.47 -2.22 -21.51
CA LEU A 74 -0.37 -3.07 -20.67
C LEU A 74 -1.80 -2.52 -20.53
N LEU A 75 -1.96 -1.21 -20.35
CA LEU A 75 -3.29 -0.57 -20.33
C LEU A 75 -3.99 -0.67 -21.68
N ALA A 76 -3.28 -0.36 -22.76
CA ALA A 76 -3.80 -0.47 -24.12
C ALA A 76 -4.24 -1.90 -24.43
N ALA A 77 -3.51 -2.91 -23.96
CA ALA A 77 -3.87 -4.31 -24.14
C ALA A 77 -5.20 -4.67 -23.49
N PHE A 78 -5.43 -4.23 -22.25
CA PHE A 78 -6.72 -4.45 -21.57
C PHE A 78 -7.86 -3.73 -22.30
N ARG A 79 -7.61 -2.52 -22.80
CA ARG A 79 -8.58 -1.73 -23.57
C ARG A 79 -8.91 -2.37 -24.93
N ILE A 80 -7.90 -2.87 -25.65
CA ILE A 80 -8.04 -3.55 -26.95
C ILE A 80 -8.81 -4.86 -26.77
N ARG A 81 -8.39 -5.69 -25.82
CA ARG A 81 -9.02 -6.98 -25.53
C ARG A 81 -10.46 -6.79 -25.05
N GLY A 82 -10.70 -5.84 -24.14
CA GLY A 82 -12.03 -5.50 -23.65
C GLY A 82 -12.99 -4.99 -24.73
N ALA A 83 -12.46 -4.36 -25.78
CA ALA A 83 -13.22 -3.91 -26.94
C ALA A 83 -13.30 -4.96 -28.07
N SER A 84 -12.67 -6.13 -27.90
CA SER A 84 -12.51 -7.12 -28.97
C SER A 84 -11.91 -6.53 -30.26
N GLY A 85 -11.00 -5.56 -30.11
CA GLY A 85 -10.38 -4.81 -31.21
C GLY A 85 -11.29 -3.83 -31.95
N GLN A 86 -12.53 -3.60 -31.51
CA GLN A 86 -13.47 -2.70 -32.18
C GLN A 86 -13.28 -1.25 -31.72
N GLY A 87 -13.14 -0.31 -32.68
CA GLY A 87 -13.04 1.12 -32.39
C GLY A 87 -11.74 1.54 -31.69
N VAL A 88 -10.71 0.70 -31.76
CA VAL A 88 -9.40 0.89 -31.09
C VAL A 88 -8.24 0.70 -32.08
N ASP A 89 -8.48 0.82 -33.38
CA ASP A 89 -7.48 0.62 -34.44
C ASP A 89 -6.23 1.48 -34.23
N GLY A 90 -6.41 2.73 -33.80
CA GLY A 90 -5.30 3.63 -33.49
C GLY A 90 -4.43 3.17 -32.32
N LEU A 91 -4.98 2.45 -31.33
CA LEU A 91 -4.19 1.84 -30.26
C LEU A 91 -3.41 0.62 -30.77
N ILE A 92 -4.07 -0.23 -31.58
CA ILE A 92 -3.43 -1.41 -32.19
C ILE A 92 -2.24 -0.97 -33.04
N GLU A 93 -2.44 0.01 -33.93
CA GLU A 93 -1.39 0.55 -34.79
C GLU A 93 -0.25 1.18 -33.98
N ARG A 94 -0.55 2.08 -33.04
CA ARG A 94 0.44 2.78 -32.21
C ARG A 94 1.37 1.80 -31.49
N TYR A 95 0.81 0.78 -30.84
CA TYR A 95 1.60 -0.16 -30.06
C TYR A 95 2.27 -1.24 -30.90
N ALA A 96 1.69 -1.63 -32.05
CA ALA A 96 2.38 -2.50 -33.00
C ALA A 96 3.62 -1.81 -33.59
N THR A 97 3.50 -0.55 -34.04
CA THR A 97 4.62 0.24 -34.56
C THR A 97 5.69 0.44 -33.51
N GLY A 98 5.31 0.83 -32.28
CA GLY A 98 6.27 1.03 -31.20
C GLY A 98 6.97 -0.27 -30.77
N LEU A 99 6.26 -1.39 -30.72
CA LEU A 99 6.84 -2.70 -30.43
C LEU A 99 7.92 -3.09 -31.46
N VAL A 100 7.63 -2.89 -32.75
CA VAL A 100 8.60 -3.15 -33.84
C VAL A 100 9.81 -2.23 -33.70
N ALA A 101 9.58 -0.92 -33.47
CA ALA A 101 10.66 0.05 -33.31
C ALA A 101 11.55 -0.27 -32.10
N GLY A 102 10.95 -0.63 -30.98
CA GLY A 102 11.65 -0.96 -29.74
C GLY A 102 12.45 -2.27 -29.80
N THR A 103 11.95 -3.29 -30.51
CA THR A 103 12.62 -4.60 -30.59
C THR A 103 13.62 -4.71 -31.74
N THR A 104 13.61 -3.79 -32.70
CA THR A 104 14.55 -3.81 -33.84
C THR A 104 15.91 -3.22 -33.43
N PRO A 105 17.02 -3.99 -33.48
CA PRO A 105 18.33 -3.50 -33.07
C PRO A 105 18.84 -2.32 -33.90
N GLY A 106 19.54 -1.39 -33.26
CA GLY A 106 20.28 -0.31 -33.94
C GLY A 106 19.45 0.93 -34.33
N ARG A 107 18.16 0.96 -33.99
CA ARG A 107 17.32 2.18 -34.10
C ARG A 107 17.54 3.11 -32.90
N ASP A 108 17.29 4.40 -33.10
CA ASP A 108 17.37 5.42 -32.04
C ASP A 108 16.41 5.18 -30.86
N ASP A 109 15.29 4.50 -31.12
CA ASP A 109 14.29 4.13 -30.12
C ASP A 109 14.27 2.64 -29.76
N SER A 110 15.33 1.89 -30.11
CA SER A 110 15.51 0.51 -29.65
C SER A 110 15.52 0.42 -28.13
N TRP A 111 14.98 -0.67 -27.61
CA TRP A 111 15.04 -0.99 -26.19
C TRP A 111 16.42 -1.51 -25.82
N PRO A 112 16.90 -1.21 -24.60
CA PRO A 112 18.11 -1.83 -24.10
C PRO A 112 17.93 -3.35 -24.02
N VAL A 113 19.02 -4.08 -24.22
CA VAL A 113 19.02 -5.55 -24.09
C VAL A 113 18.78 -5.97 -22.64
N ILE A 114 18.11 -7.11 -22.45
CA ILE A 114 17.91 -7.71 -21.14
C ILE A 114 19.22 -8.30 -20.63
N VAL A 115 19.66 -7.85 -19.45
CA VAL A 115 20.83 -8.39 -18.73
C VAL A 115 20.45 -8.74 -17.28
N ASP A 116 21.34 -9.41 -16.57
CA ASP A 116 21.13 -9.81 -15.16
C ASP A 116 20.62 -8.62 -14.33
N ARG A 117 19.50 -8.82 -13.62
CA ARG A 117 18.93 -7.89 -12.65
C ARG A 117 18.69 -6.48 -13.20
N SER A 118 18.39 -6.39 -14.49
CA SER A 118 18.16 -5.14 -15.21
C SER A 118 16.68 -4.75 -15.21
N GLN A 119 16.38 -3.45 -15.28
CA GLN A 119 15.00 -2.94 -15.27
C GLN A 119 14.17 -3.48 -16.46
N GLN A 120 14.82 -3.79 -17.57
CA GLN A 120 14.23 -4.33 -18.78
C GLN A 120 13.48 -5.65 -18.50
N MET A 121 13.95 -6.45 -17.54
CA MET A 121 13.25 -7.66 -17.07
C MET A 121 11.86 -7.34 -16.54
N VAL A 122 11.74 -6.27 -15.78
CA VAL A 122 10.47 -5.83 -15.18
C VAL A 122 9.48 -5.42 -16.29
N GLU A 123 9.98 -4.67 -17.27
CA GLU A 123 9.15 -4.18 -18.38
C GLU A 123 8.78 -5.28 -19.38
N ALA A 124 9.65 -6.28 -19.58
CA ALA A 124 9.40 -7.45 -20.42
C ALA A 124 8.15 -8.21 -19.97
N ALA A 125 7.91 -8.33 -18.66
CA ALA A 125 6.70 -8.96 -18.14
C ALA A 125 5.42 -8.21 -18.55
N SER A 126 5.42 -6.87 -18.50
CA SER A 126 4.28 -6.07 -18.98
C SER A 126 4.04 -6.25 -20.48
N ILE A 127 5.11 -6.28 -21.28
CA ILE A 127 5.04 -6.53 -22.72
C ILE A 127 4.50 -7.93 -23.00
N ALA A 128 4.99 -8.97 -22.32
CA ALA A 128 4.54 -10.34 -22.48
C ALA A 128 3.04 -10.50 -22.15
N LEU A 129 2.59 -9.94 -21.02
CA LEU A 129 1.16 -9.93 -20.66
C LEU A 129 0.32 -9.18 -21.71
N ALA A 130 0.78 -8.01 -22.16
CA ALA A 130 0.09 -7.21 -23.18
C ALA A 130 -0.04 -7.96 -24.51
N LEU A 131 1.05 -8.60 -24.95
CA LEU A 131 1.07 -9.41 -26.18
C LEU A 131 0.17 -10.63 -26.06
N HIS A 132 0.16 -11.33 -24.92
CA HIS A 132 -0.78 -12.43 -24.71
C HIS A 132 -2.23 -11.98 -24.86
N GLU A 133 -2.61 -10.87 -24.21
CA GLU A 133 -3.99 -10.39 -24.27
C GLU A 133 -4.39 -9.85 -25.65
N THR A 134 -3.43 -9.36 -26.44
CA THR A 134 -3.68 -8.76 -27.77
C THR A 134 -3.21 -9.57 -28.98
N ARG A 135 -2.77 -10.82 -28.77
CA ARG A 135 -1.99 -11.60 -29.75
C ARG A 135 -2.54 -11.56 -31.17
N SER A 136 -3.84 -11.80 -31.34
CA SER A 136 -4.54 -11.87 -32.63
C SER A 136 -4.67 -10.52 -33.36
N TRP A 137 -4.51 -9.40 -32.65
CA TRP A 137 -4.55 -8.04 -33.22
C TRP A 137 -3.16 -7.48 -33.49
N ILE A 138 -2.13 -7.90 -32.74
CA ILE A 138 -0.77 -7.36 -32.83
C ILE A 138 0.20 -8.44 -33.28
N PHE A 139 0.64 -9.33 -32.37
CA PHE A 139 1.75 -10.25 -32.63
C PHE A 139 1.56 -11.13 -33.86
N ASP A 140 0.38 -11.76 -34.01
CA ASP A 140 0.09 -12.66 -35.13
C ASP A 140 0.00 -11.93 -36.49
N ARG A 141 -0.09 -10.59 -36.48
CA ARG A 141 -0.16 -9.75 -37.69
C ARG A 141 1.18 -9.13 -38.08
N LEU A 142 2.19 -9.23 -37.22
CA LEU A 142 3.55 -8.82 -37.54
C LEU A 142 4.15 -9.73 -38.61
N SER A 143 5.08 -9.21 -39.40
CA SER A 143 5.88 -10.04 -40.30
C SER A 143 6.76 -11.02 -39.52
N THR A 144 7.21 -12.10 -40.16
CA THR A 144 8.09 -13.10 -39.52
C THR A 144 9.34 -12.47 -38.91
N ALA A 145 9.97 -11.52 -39.61
CA ALA A 145 11.17 -10.83 -39.10
C ALA A 145 10.87 -9.97 -37.86
N GLU A 146 9.71 -9.32 -37.81
CA GLU A 146 9.28 -8.54 -36.65
C GLU A 146 8.94 -9.46 -35.46
N GLN A 147 8.26 -10.58 -35.70
CA GLN A 147 8.04 -11.60 -34.67
C GLN A 147 9.35 -12.15 -34.11
N ASP A 148 10.34 -12.39 -34.98
CA ASP A 148 11.68 -12.83 -34.57
C ASP A 148 12.41 -11.79 -33.72
N ASN A 149 12.29 -10.51 -34.04
CA ASN A 149 12.85 -9.44 -33.19
C ASN A 149 12.19 -9.40 -31.81
N VAL A 150 10.86 -9.53 -31.75
CA VAL A 150 10.12 -9.58 -30.48
C VAL A 150 10.53 -10.80 -29.65
N ARG A 151 10.55 -12.00 -30.26
CA ARG A 151 11.04 -13.23 -29.63
C ARG A 151 12.48 -13.09 -29.15
N GLY A 152 13.35 -12.47 -29.95
CA GLY A 152 14.75 -12.26 -29.65
C GLY A 152 14.97 -11.33 -28.46
N TRP A 153 14.25 -10.20 -28.40
CA TRP A 153 14.37 -9.26 -27.28
C TRP A 153 13.84 -9.86 -25.97
N LEU A 154 12.64 -10.43 -25.98
CA LEU A 154 12.07 -11.11 -24.81
C LEU A 154 12.89 -12.34 -24.41
N GLY A 155 13.42 -13.09 -25.38
CA GLY A 155 14.29 -14.23 -25.17
C GLY A 155 15.61 -13.92 -24.47
N GLY A 156 16.00 -12.64 -24.41
CA GLY A 156 17.13 -12.19 -23.61
C GLY A 156 16.99 -12.46 -22.10
N PHE A 157 15.78 -12.81 -21.64
CA PHE A 157 15.50 -13.22 -20.27
C PHE A 157 16.04 -14.63 -19.93
N VAL A 158 16.04 -15.55 -20.90
CA VAL A 158 16.38 -16.97 -20.67
C VAL A 158 17.82 -17.09 -20.16
N GLY A 159 18.00 -17.80 -19.04
CA GLY A 159 19.29 -17.99 -18.39
C GLY A 159 19.84 -16.77 -17.64
N LYS A 160 19.06 -15.69 -17.47
CA LYS A 160 19.47 -14.51 -16.69
C LYS A 160 19.05 -14.62 -15.23
N ARG A 161 19.75 -13.89 -14.37
CA ARG A 161 19.47 -13.83 -12.93
C ARG A 161 18.51 -12.70 -12.58
N THR A 162 17.51 -13.01 -11.77
CA THR A 162 16.60 -12.05 -11.12
C THR A 162 17.04 -11.76 -9.67
N TRP A 163 16.32 -10.88 -8.99
CA TRP A 163 16.38 -10.76 -7.53
C TRP A 163 15.44 -11.80 -6.89
N ASP A 164 15.78 -12.27 -5.68
CA ASP A 164 15.00 -13.28 -4.94
C ASP A 164 13.74 -12.68 -4.30
N ASN A 165 12.87 -12.14 -5.13
CA ASN A 165 11.59 -11.51 -4.80
C ASN A 165 10.63 -11.64 -6.00
N ASN A 166 9.60 -10.79 -6.08
CA ASN A 166 8.64 -10.74 -7.19
C ASN A 166 9.25 -10.72 -8.60
N TRP A 167 10.53 -10.34 -8.75
CA TRP A 167 11.22 -10.36 -10.05
C TRP A 167 11.27 -11.73 -10.70
N ILE A 168 11.25 -12.80 -9.91
CA ILE A 168 11.17 -14.18 -10.42
C ILE A 168 9.89 -14.38 -11.25
N LEU A 169 8.78 -13.75 -10.85
CA LEU A 169 7.52 -13.88 -11.58
C LEU A 169 7.53 -13.16 -12.93
N PHE A 170 8.39 -12.14 -13.10
CA PHE A 170 8.58 -11.50 -14.41
C PHE A 170 9.20 -12.46 -15.42
N GLN A 171 10.14 -13.29 -14.98
CA GLN A 171 10.73 -14.36 -15.79
C GLN A 171 9.67 -15.37 -16.20
N VAL A 172 8.93 -15.89 -15.20
CA VAL A 172 7.88 -16.90 -15.39
C VAL A 172 6.89 -16.49 -16.47
N VAL A 173 6.30 -15.28 -16.40
CA VAL A 173 5.29 -14.86 -17.39
C VAL A 173 5.90 -14.52 -18.75
N THR A 174 7.14 -14.03 -18.79
CA THR A 174 7.81 -13.71 -20.05
C THR A 174 8.14 -14.97 -20.83
N GLU A 175 8.76 -15.95 -20.17
CA GLU A 175 9.09 -17.23 -20.79
C GLU A 175 7.84 -18.05 -21.12
N GLN A 176 6.81 -18.00 -20.28
CA GLN A 176 5.54 -18.65 -20.60
C GLN A 176 4.90 -18.06 -21.86
N PHE A 177 4.90 -16.73 -22.03
CA PHE A 177 4.43 -16.14 -23.28
C PHE A 177 5.26 -16.61 -24.47
N LEU A 178 6.59 -16.62 -24.36
CA LEU A 178 7.50 -17.09 -25.41
C LEU A 178 7.19 -18.54 -25.82
N ALA A 179 6.89 -19.42 -24.87
CA ALA A 179 6.46 -20.78 -25.16
C ALA A 179 5.21 -20.84 -26.06
N THR A 180 4.26 -19.91 -25.91
CA THR A 180 3.03 -19.87 -26.73
C THR A 180 3.25 -19.41 -28.17
N VAL A 181 4.40 -18.82 -28.48
CA VAL A 181 4.73 -18.23 -29.80
C VAL A 181 5.99 -18.83 -30.43
N ASP A 182 6.34 -20.06 -30.01
CA ASP A 182 7.54 -20.79 -30.45
C ASP A 182 8.84 -20.00 -30.27
N GLY A 183 8.90 -19.19 -29.20
CA GLY A 183 10.09 -18.43 -28.80
C GLY A 183 11.01 -19.21 -27.85
N PRO A 184 12.24 -18.70 -27.62
CA PRO A 184 13.17 -19.30 -26.69
C PRO A 184 12.62 -19.26 -25.25
N HIS A 185 12.58 -20.41 -24.57
CA HIS A 185 12.14 -20.55 -23.18
C HIS A 185 12.79 -21.79 -22.55
N ASP A 186 12.96 -21.80 -21.24
CA ASP A 186 13.32 -22.97 -20.45
C ASP A 186 12.15 -23.35 -19.51
N PRO A 187 11.40 -24.44 -19.80
CA PRO A 187 10.35 -24.92 -18.91
C PRO A 187 10.80 -25.14 -17.46
N ALA A 188 12.08 -25.47 -17.25
CA ALA A 188 12.63 -25.64 -15.92
C ALA A 188 12.85 -24.30 -15.20
N GLU A 189 13.08 -23.18 -15.90
CA GLU A 189 13.12 -21.82 -15.29
C GLU A 189 11.74 -21.40 -14.82
N ILE A 190 10.71 -21.63 -15.65
CA ILE A 190 9.30 -21.37 -15.32
C ILE A 190 8.92 -22.15 -14.05
N GLU A 191 9.14 -23.46 -14.03
CA GLU A 191 8.79 -24.31 -12.89
C GLU A 191 9.60 -23.94 -11.62
N ARG A 192 10.89 -23.63 -11.74
CA ARG A 192 11.70 -23.13 -10.61
C ARG A 192 11.14 -21.83 -10.05
N GLY A 193 10.70 -20.92 -10.90
CA GLY A 193 10.14 -19.64 -10.47
C GLY A 193 8.84 -19.81 -9.70
N LEU A 194 7.93 -20.64 -10.21
CA LEU A 194 6.68 -21.00 -9.52
C LEU A 194 6.95 -21.74 -8.19
N ALA A 195 7.89 -22.68 -8.16
CA ALA A 195 8.25 -23.39 -6.93
C ALA A 195 8.85 -22.46 -5.87
N THR A 196 9.56 -21.40 -6.29
CA THR A 196 10.25 -20.46 -5.38
C THR A 196 9.28 -19.55 -4.62
N ILE A 197 8.11 -19.25 -5.17
CA ILE A 197 7.10 -18.44 -4.46
C ILE A 197 6.33 -19.24 -3.40
N GLU A 198 6.35 -20.58 -3.45
CA GLU A 198 5.58 -21.43 -2.53
C GLU A 198 6.04 -21.28 -1.06
N PRO A 199 7.35 -21.30 -0.73
CA PRO A 199 7.82 -21.02 0.64
C PRO A 199 7.55 -19.59 1.13
N TRP A 200 7.24 -18.67 0.21
CA TRP A 200 6.90 -17.29 0.55
C TRP A 200 5.41 -17.12 0.91
N TYR A 201 4.57 -18.12 0.63
CA TYR A 201 3.20 -18.14 1.13
C TYR A 201 3.21 -18.30 2.65
N ARG A 202 2.53 -17.39 3.36
CA ARG A 202 2.51 -17.31 4.83
C ARG A 202 1.19 -17.76 5.45
N GLY A 203 0.19 -18.06 4.63
CA GLY A 203 -1.16 -18.41 5.07
C GLY A 203 -2.17 -17.29 4.84
N ASN A 204 -3.46 -17.61 4.93
CA ASN A 204 -4.58 -16.66 4.81
C ASN A 204 -4.45 -15.69 3.60
N GLY A 205 -3.98 -16.21 2.46
CA GLY A 205 -3.76 -15.42 1.25
C GLY A 205 -2.54 -14.50 1.24
N TRP A 206 -1.76 -14.40 2.33
CA TRP A 206 -0.58 -13.53 2.38
C TRP A 206 0.67 -14.23 1.85
N TYR A 207 1.41 -13.50 1.01
CA TYR A 207 2.78 -13.83 0.63
C TYR A 207 3.72 -12.80 1.25
N SER A 208 4.96 -13.20 1.55
CA SER A 208 6.06 -12.25 1.67
C SER A 208 6.70 -12.06 0.29
N ASP A 209 7.02 -10.83 -0.08
CA ASP A 209 7.79 -10.55 -1.29
C ASP A 209 9.28 -10.90 -1.07
N GLY A 210 9.63 -12.17 -1.22
CA GLY A 210 10.96 -12.68 -0.87
C GLY A 210 11.14 -13.02 0.61
N ALA A 211 12.39 -13.19 1.03
CA ALA A 211 12.74 -13.45 2.42
C ALA A 211 12.48 -12.23 3.33
N GLY A 212 12.03 -12.47 4.56
CA GLY A 212 11.68 -11.43 5.53
C GLY A 212 10.18 -11.24 5.70
N ALA A 213 9.78 -10.03 6.13
CA ALA A 213 8.40 -9.60 6.33
C ALA A 213 8.10 -8.41 5.41
N ASN A 214 7.98 -8.69 4.11
CA ASN A 214 7.78 -7.69 3.05
C ASN A 214 6.30 -7.66 2.65
N TYR A 215 5.49 -6.94 3.42
CA TYR A 215 4.05 -6.81 3.16
C TYR A 215 3.68 -5.37 2.78
N ASP A 216 3.12 -5.23 1.58
CA ASP A 216 2.47 -4.02 1.09
C ASP A 216 1.52 -4.40 -0.07
N TYR A 217 1.09 -3.40 -0.83
CA TYR A 217 0.21 -3.60 -1.98
C TYR A 217 0.79 -4.49 -3.11
N TYR A 218 2.12 -4.64 -3.26
CA TYR A 218 2.71 -5.56 -4.26
C TYR A 218 2.23 -7.00 -4.07
N ILE A 219 1.86 -7.40 -2.85
CA ILE A 219 1.32 -8.73 -2.61
C ILE A 219 0.09 -8.98 -3.48
N GLY A 220 -0.83 -8.01 -3.54
CA GLY A 220 -2.02 -8.10 -4.37
C GLY A 220 -1.70 -8.05 -5.87
N TRP A 221 -1.00 -7.02 -6.33
CA TRP A 221 -0.89 -6.72 -7.77
C TRP A 221 0.41 -7.25 -8.43
N ALA A 222 1.21 -8.04 -7.71
CA ALA A 222 2.27 -8.86 -8.27
C ALA A 222 2.20 -10.32 -7.79
N MET A 223 2.26 -10.56 -6.48
CA MET A 223 2.38 -11.93 -5.95
C MET A 223 1.13 -12.78 -6.19
N HIS A 224 -0.07 -12.18 -6.24
CA HIS A 224 -1.29 -12.87 -6.73
C HIS A 224 -1.48 -12.72 -8.25
N LEU A 225 -1.15 -11.55 -8.80
CA LEU A 225 -1.44 -11.21 -10.20
C LEU A 225 -0.67 -12.08 -11.20
N TYR A 226 0.64 -12.20 -11.08
CA TYR A 226 1.42 -12.91 -12.09
C TYR A 226 1.16 -14.42 -12.11
N PRO A 227 1.07 -15.13 -10.95
CA PRO A 227 0.76 -16.55 -10.97
C PRO A 227 -0.61 -16.86 -11.59
N LEU A 228 -1.64 -16.04 -11.32
CA LEU A 228 -2.95 -16.22 -11.92
C LEU A 228 -2.97 -15.88 -13.41
N LEU A 229 -2.31 -14.79 -13.84
CA LEU A 229 -2.22 -14.50 -15.28
C LEU A 229 -1.39 -15.54 -16.03
N TRP A 230 -0.40 -16.15 -15.40
CA TRP A 230 0.34 -17.28 -15.96
C TRP A 230 -0.58 -18.47 -16.30
N THR A 231 -1.59 -18.77 -15.46
CA THR A 231 -2.53 -19.88 -15.74
C THR A 231 -3.40 -19.65 -16.98
N ARG A 232 -3.44 -18.42 -17.52
CA ARG A 232 -4.13 -18.12 -18.80
C ARG A 232 -3.27 -18.43 -20.03
N MET A 233 -1.98 -18.63 -19.84
CA MET A 233 -0.99 -18.81 -20.91
C MET A 233 -0.51 -20.27 -21.05
N VAL A 234 -0.99 -21.17 -20.21
CA VAL A 234 -0.59 -22.58 -20.17
C VAL A 234 -1.83 -23.46 -20.31
N ASP A 235 -1.69 -24.58 -21.02
CA ASP A 235 -2.79 -25.52 -21.22
C ASP A 235 -3.04 -26.41 -19.99
N ASP A 236 -1.97 -26.79 -19.27
CA ASP A 236 -2.01 -27.57 -18.03
C ASP A 236 -1.20 -26.84 -16.94
N ASP A 237 -1.89 -26.32 -15.93
CA ASP A 237 -1.28 -25.61 -14.80
C ASP A 237 -0.90 -26.53 -13.63
N GLY A 238 -1.10 -27.85 -13.77
CA GLY A 238 -0.83 -28.83 -12.72
C GLY A 238 -1.72 -28.68 -11.47
N GLY A 239 -2.88 -28.02 -11.59
CA GLY A 239 -3.80 -27.74 -10.49
C GLY A 239 -3.44 -26.48 -9.68
N ARG A 240 -2.41 -25.73 -10.10
CA ARG A 240 -1.97 -24.49 -9.41
C ARG A 240 -3.02 -23.39 -9.46
N GLY A 241 -3.80 -23.30 -10.53
CA GLY A 241 -4.82 -22.26 -10.67
C GLY A 241 -5.85 -22.30 -9.55
N GLU A 242 -6.30 -23.48 -9.13
CA GLU A 242 -7.25 -23.59 -8.01
C GLU A 242 -6.61 -23.15 -6.69
N VAL A 243 -5.35 -23.54 -6.45
CA VAL A 243 -4.59 -23.10 -5.27
C VAL A 243 -4.44 -21.58 -5.25
N TYR A 244 -4.06 -20.97 -6.37
CA TYR A 244 -3.86 -19.52 -6.46
C TYR A 244 -5.18 -18.75 -6.35
N ARG A 245 -6.28 -19.27 -6.92
CA ARG A 245 -7.63 -18.70 -6.75
C ARG A 245 -8.06 -18.72 -5.28
N GLN A 246 -7.84 -19.82 -4.57
CA GLN A 246 -8.19 -19.92 -3.16
C GLN A 246 -7.38 -18.95 -2.31
N ARG A 247 -6.07 -18.84 -2.54
CA ARG A 247 -5.20 -17.87 -1.85
C ARG A 247 -5.62 -16.42 -2.12
N LEU A 248 -6.00 -16.08 -3.36
CA LEU A 248 -6.52 -14.74 -3.68
C LEU A 248 -7.84 -14.46 -2.94
N ARG A 249 -8.76 -15.44 -2.89
CA ARG A 249 -10.03 -15.30 -2.17
C ARG A 249 -9.82 -15.00 -0.69
N GLU A 250 -8.89 -15.72 -0.05
CA GLU A 250 -8.50 -15.47 1.35
C GLU A 250 -7.86 -14.09 1.53
N PHE A 251 -6.96 -13.69 0.63
CA PHE A 251 -6.33 -12.37 0.66
C PHE A 251 -7.38 -11.25 0.57
N LEU A 252 -8.33 -11.37 -0.37
CA LEU A 252 -9.38 -10.37 -0.58
C LEU A 252 -10.34 -10.25 0.60
N ALA A 253 -10.48 -11.28 1.44
CA ALA A 253 -11.26 -11.20 2.67
C ALA A 253 -10.69 -10.14 3.63
N GLY A 254 -9.36 -10.02 3.74
CA GLY A 254 -8.69 -8.98 4.52
C GLY A 254 -8.47 -7.68 3.73
N TYR A 255 -8.07 -7.78 2.45
CA TYR A 255 -7.68 -6.64 1.62
C TYR A 255 -8.78 -5.59 1.44
N GLN A 256 -10.06 -6.01 1.40
CA GLN A 256 -11.20 -5.09 1.29
C GLN A 256 -11.28 -4.04 2.42
N HIS A 257 -10.60 -4.28 3.55
CA HIS A 257 -10.61 -3.39 4.72
C HIS A 257 -9.50 -2.34 4.70
N PHE A 258 -8.66 -2.27 3.66
CA PHE A 258 -7.57 -1.29 3.53
C PHE A 258 -8.01 0.05 2.89
N PHE A 259 -9.31 0.23 2.64
CA PHE A 259 -9.84 1.38 1.90
C PHE A 259 -10.80 2.20 2.76
N GLY A 260 -10.60 3.52 2.77
CA GLY A 260 -11.50 4.48 3.40
C GLY A 260 -12.83 4.59 2.67
N ALA A 261 -13.83 5.19 3.30
CA ALA A 261 -15.15 5.37 2.70
C ALA A 261 -15.12 6.28 1.45
N ASP A 262 -14.09 7.12 1.31
CA ASP A 262 -13.85 7.97 0.14
C ASP A 262 -12.98 7.30 -0.94
N GLY A 263 -12.54 6.05 -0.71
CA GLY A 263 -11.71 5.28 -1.63
C GLY A 263 -10.21 5.36 -1.38
N ALA A 264 -9.75 6.20 -0.45
CA ALA A 264 -8.33 6.29 -0.10
C ALA A 264 -7.77 4.93 0.35
N PRO A 265 -6.66 4.42 -0.23
CA PRO A 265 -5.93 3.31 0.34
C PRO A 265 -5.20 3.73 1.62
N VAL A 266 -5.01 2.83 2.58
CA VAL A 266 -4.09 3.06 3.70
C VAL A 266 -2.69 3.35 3.16
N HIS A 267 -2.07 4.44 3.59
CA HIS A 267 -0.77 4.90 3.09
C HIS A 267 0.40 4.13 3.74
N GLN A 268 0.47 2.81 3.52
CA GLN A 268 1.56 1.93 3.96
C GLN A 268 2.27 1.26 2.76
N GLY A 269 3.61 1.24 2.82
CA GLY A 269 4.49 0.56 1.85
C GLY A 269 4.98 1.43 0.69
N ARG A 270 6.04 0.95 0.00
CA ARG A 270 6.72 1.67 -1.10
C ARG A 270 5.94 1.76 -2.42
N SER A 271 4.82 1.04 -2.51
CA SER A 271 4.03 0.81 -3.72
C SER A 271 3.06 1.92 -4.10
N LEU A 272 2.97 2.95 -3.28
CA LEU A 272 1.81 3.85 -3.25
C LEU A 272 1.76 4.83 -4.42
N THR A 273 2.91 5.12 -5.04
CA THR A 273 2.98 6.01 -6.24
C THR A 273 2.21 5.44 -7.45
N TYR A 274 1.93 4.13 -7.47
CA TYR A 274 1.20 3.46 -8.54
C TYR A 274 -0.32 3.52 -8.37
N ARG A 275 -0.82 4.07 -7.25
CA ARG A 275 -2.22 4.46 -6.97
C ARG A 275 -3.28 3.47 -7.43
N PHE A 276 -3.68 3.55 -8.70
CA PHE A 276 -4.74 2.72 -9.30
C PHE A 276 -4.38 1.23 -9.29
N ALA A 277 -3.10 0.87 -9.17
CA ALA A 277 -2.68 -0.52 -8.99
C ALA A 277 -3.34 -1.20 -7.77
N CYS A 278 -3.76 -0.44 -6.76
CA CYS A 278 -4.52 -0.97 -5.62
C CYS A 278 -5.89 -1.56 -6.02
N ALA A 279 -6.46 -1.16 -7.17
CA ALA A 279 -7.70 -1.77 -7.67
C ALA A 279 -7.46 -3.15 -8.34
N ALA A 280 -6.22 -3.46 -8.73
CA ALA A 280 -5.91 -4.65 -9.51
C ALA A 280 -6.34 -5.98 -8.84
N PRO A 281 -6.11 -6.22 -7.53
CA PRO A 281 -6.49 -7.48 -6.89
C PRO A 281 -8.01 -7.68 -6.85
N LEU A 282 -8.78 -6.58 -6.74
CA LEU A 282 -10.25 -6.62 -6.75
C LEU A 282 -10.76 -7.10 -8.11
N TRP A 283 -10.19 -6.55 -9.20
CA TRP A 283 -10.51 -6.97 -10.56
C TRP A 283 -10.04 -8.38 -10.87
N LEU A 284 -8.84 -8.75 -10.40
CA LEU A 284 -8.30 -10.09 -10.54
C LEU A 284 -9.24 -11.13 -9.88
N GLY A 285 -9.76 -10.81 -8.69
CA GLY A 285 -10.73 -11.64 -8.00
C GLY A 285 -12.02 -11.85 -8.80
N ALA A 286 -12.54 -10.82 -9.47
CA ALA A 286 -13.68 -10.99 -10.37
C ALA A 286 -13.34 -11.77 -11.65
N LEU A 287 -12.20 -11.48 -12.27
CA LEU A 287 -11.73 -12.13 -13.50
C LEU A 287 -11.56 -13.65 -13.34
N PHE A 288 -11.08 -14.06 -12.17
CA PHE A 288 -10.84 -15.46 -11.83
C PHE A 288 -11.89 -16.02 -10.87
N ASP A 289 -13.04 -15.38 -10.65
CA ASP A 289 -14.08 -15.87 -9.71
C ASP A 289 -13.48 -16.34 -8.34
N ALA A 290 -12.55 -15.54 -7.84
CA ALA A 290 -11.66 -15.81 -6.74
C ALA A 290 -11.76 -14.69 -5.68
N THR A 291 -12.99 -14.27 -5.39
CA THR A 291 -13.27 -13.16 -4.47
C THR A 291 -14.43 -13.51 -3.53
N PRO A 292 -14.41 -13.05 -2.26
CA PRO A 292 -15.56 -13.13 -1.37
C PRO A 292 -16.58 -12.01 -1.64
N LEU A 293 -16.23 -11.04 -2.49
CA LEU A 293 -17.05 -9.86 -2.76
C LEU A 293 -18.10 -10.16 -3.83
N THR A 294 -19.29 -9.58 -3.65
CA THR A 294 -20.28 -9.52 -4.73
C THR A 294 -19.78 -8.66 -5.89
N PRO A 295 -20.29 -8.85 -7.13
CA PRO A 295 -19.90 -8.01 -8.26
C PRO A 295 -20.09 -6.50 -7.99
N GLY A 296 -21.20 -6.12 -7.37
CA GLY A 296 -21.48 -4.73 -6.97
C GLY A 296 -20.52 -4.17 -5.91
N GLN A 297 -20.00 -4.99 -4.99
CA GLN A 297 -18.97 -4.58 -4.02
C GLN A 297 -17.61 -4.42 -4.71
N THR A 298 -17.24 -5.34 -5.60
CA THR A 298 -15.99 -5.29 -6.36
C THR A 298 -15.91 -4.01 -7.19
N ARG A 299 -16.95 -3.71 -8.00
CA ARG A 299 -16.97 -2.47 -8.80
C ARG A 299 -16.88 -1.25 -7.90
N ARG A 300 -17.65 -1.23 -6.80
CA ARG A 300 -17.68 -0.09 -5.89
C ARG A 300 -16.29 0.19 -5.28
N LEU A 301 -15.62 -0.81 -4.71
CA LEU A 301 -14.29 -0.63 -4.12
C LEU A 301 -13.25 -0.19 -5.16
N ALA A 302 -13.21 -0.85 -6.32
CA ALA A 302 -12.25 -0.53 -7.36
C ALA A 302 -12.47 0.89 -7.93
N SER A 303 -13.73 1.27 -8.18
CA SER A 303 -14.08 2.60 -8.66
C SER A 303 -13.81 3.67 -7.61
N ASP A 304 -14.08 3.43 -6.33
CA ASP A 304 -13.78 4.38 -5.25
C ASP A 304 -12.29 4.70 -5.20
N VAL A 305 -11.41 3.71 -5.29
CA VAL A 305 -9.95 3.93 -5.29
C VAL A 305 -9.52 4.85 -6.43
N VAL A 306 -9.97 4.60 -7.65
CA VAL A 306 -9.53 5.42 -8.80
C VAL A 306 -10.17 6.80 -8.76
N ARG A 307 -11.46 6.87 -8.42
CA ARG A 307 -12.19 8.13 -8.25
C ARG A 307 -11.54 9.03 -7.20
N HIS A 308 -11.11 8.46 -6.07
CA HIS A 308 -10.43 9.19 -4.98
C HIS A 308 -9.28 10.05 -5.48
N PHE A 309 -8.42 9.48 -6.31
CA PHE A 309 -7.25 10.16 -6.87
C PHE A 309 -7.61 11.07 -8.04
N VAL A 310 -8.54 10.67 -8.90
CA VAL A 310 -9.00 11.50 -10.02
C VAL A 310 -9.62 12.80 -9.53
N GLU A 311 -10.47 12.75 -8.51
CA GLU A 311 -11.07 13.92 -7.86
C GLU A 311 -10.03 14.80 -7.13
N ARG A 312 -8.80 14.30 -6.93
CA ARG A 312 -7.69 15.00 -6.26
C ARG A 312 -6.53 15.33 -7.21
N GLY A 313 -6.81 15.45 -8.51
CA GLY A 313 -5.86 15.98 -9.49
C GLY A 313 -4.84 14.97 -10.03
N ALA A 314 -5.17 13.68 -9.96
CA ALA A 314 -4.30 12.61 -10.39
C ALA A 314 -5.06 11.68 -11.37
N PRO A 315 -4.88 11.81 -12.71
CA PRO A 315 -3.75 12.43 -13.41
C PRO A 315 -3.73 13.96 -13.37
N ASP A 316 -2.54 14.55 -13.60
CA ASP A 316 -2.30 16.00 -13.57
C ASP A 316 -2.93 16.73 -14.77
N ARG A 317 -2.74 18.06 -14.85
CA ARG A 317 -3.27 18.90 -15.96
C ARG A 317 -2.79 18.54 -17.37
N ARG A 318 -1.76 17.71 -17.51
CA ARG A 318 -1.28 17.17 -18.80
C ARG A 318 -1.92 15.80 -19.10
N GLY A 319 -2.73 15.31 -18.17
CA GLY A 319 -3.29 13.96 -18.14
C GLY A 319 -2.26 12.89 -17.76
N LEU A 320 -1.14 13.27 -17.12
CA LEU A 320 -0.09 12.33 -16.73
C LEU A 320 -0.20 11.91 -15.26
N LEU A 321 0.11 10.64 -14.99
CA LEU A 321 0.35 10.16 -13.64
C LEU A 321 1.75 10.59 -13.18
N THR A 322 1.83 11.36 -12.10
CA THR A 322 3.09 11.91 -11.55
C THR A 322 3.71 11.01 -10.47
N LEU A 323 5.01 11.20 -10.22
CA LEU A 323 5.79 10.57 -9.15
C LEU A 323 5.42 11.17 -7.78
N GLY A 324 4.50 10.53 -7.07
CA GLY A 324 4.02 11.04 -5.78
C GLY A 324 2.72 10.38 -5.32
N TRP A 325 1.90 11.14 -4.62
CA TRP A 325 0.59 10.69 -4.13
C TRP A 325 -0.54 11.43 -4.86
N TYR A 326 -0.98 12.58 -4.38
CA TYR A 326 -1.87 13.46 -5.16
C TYR A 326 -1.07 14.30 -6.15
N GLU A 327 -0.04 14.97 -5.63
CA GLU A 327 0.91 15.80 -6.36
C GLU A 327 2.30 15.13 -6.34
N PRO A 328 3.27 15.64 -7.13
CA PRO A 328 4.65 15.16 -7.05
C PRO A 328 5.20 15.24 -5.63
N PHE A 329 5.67 14.10 -5.11
CA PHE A 329 6.27 13.99 -3.79
C PHE A 329 7.30 12.86 -3.79
N LEU A 330 8.54 13.20 -4.11
CA LEU A 330 9.62 12.23 -4.30
C LEU A 330 9.96 11.37 -3.07
N PRO A 331 9.78 11.81 -1.80
CA PRO A 331 10.05 10.96 -0.64
C PRO A 331 9.16 9.72 -0.52
N THR A 332 8.03 9.65 -1.26
CA THR A 332 7.24 8.40 -1.36
C THR A 332 7.72 7.44 -2.44
N THR A 333 8.72 7.84 -3.24
CA THR A 333 9.22 7.08 -4.39
C THR A 333 10.52 6.36 -4.04
N GLN A 334 10.92 5.43 -4.90
CA GLN A 334 12.18 4.71 -4.77
C GLN A 334 13.21 5.26 -5.76
N GLU A 335 14.50 4.98 -5.56
CA GLU A 335 15.57 5.44 -6.46
C GLU A 335 15.42 4.92 -7.90
N TYR A 336 14.76 3.76 -8.04
CA TYR A 336 14.44 3.17 -9.33
C TYR A 336 13.14 3.69 -9.95
N SER A 337 12.39 4.55 -9.25
CA SER A 337 11.17 5.13 -9.81
C SER A 337 11.50 6.25 -10.81
N GLY A 338 11.16 6.04 -12.08
CA GLY A 338 11.27 7.00 -13.17
C GLY A 338 9.92 7.60 -13.58
N PRO A 339 9.88 8.47 -14.61
CA PRO A 339 8.66 9.16 -15.03
C PRO A 339 7.54 8.23 -15.53
N GLY A 340 7.89 7.06 -16.07
CA GLY A 340 6.94 6.00 -16.45
C GLY A 340 6.39 5.24 -15.26
N SER A 341 6.97 5.41 -14.08
CA SER A 341 6.74 4.47 -13.00
C SER A 341 5.31 4.43 -12.46
N PRO A 342 4.64 5.59 -12.29
CA PRO A 342 3.24 5.66 -11.88
C PRO A 342 2.28 4.84 -12.76
N TYR A 343 2.65 4.54 -14.01
CA TYR A 343 1.82 3.73 -14.92
C TYR A 343 1.79 2.24 -14.58
N TRP A 344 2.41 1.77 -13.49
CA TRP A 344 1.97 0.51 -12.88
C TRP A 344 0.47 0.52 -12.52
N ALA A 345 -0.12 1.72 -12.38
CA ALA A 345 -1.55 1.98 -12.39
C ALA A 345 -2.34 1.21 -13.46
N SER A 346 -1.74 0.90 -14.62
CA SER A 346 -2.36 0.10 -15.69
C SER A 346 -2.93 -1.24 -15.22
N LYS A 347 -2.31 -1.89 -14.21
CA LYS A 347 -2.83 -3.12 -13.59
C LYS A 347 -4.20 -2.91 -12.96
N GLY A 348 -4.49 -1.70 -12.48
CA GLY A 348 -5.79 -1.31 -11.95
C GLY A 348 -6.93 -1.36 -12.97
N PHE A 349 -6.63 -1.46 -14.26
CA PHE A 349 -7.63 -1.55 -15.34
C PHE A 349 -7.91 -2.99 -15.79
N LEU A 350 -7.42 -4.01 -15.06
CA LEU A 350 -7.71 -5.42 -15.34
C LEU A 350 -9.22 -5.71 -15.50
N GLY A 351 -10.09 -4.95 -14.85
CA GLY A 351 -11.54 -5.07 -14.98
C GLY A 351 -12.04 -4.94 -16.42
N LEU A 352 -11.34 -4.21 -17.29
CA LEU A 352 -11.72 -4.06 -18.70
C LEU A 352 -11.63 -5.37 -19.49
N LEU A 353 -10.91 -6.38 -19.00
CA LEU A 353 -10.90 -7.73 -19.58
C LEU A 353 -12.22 -8.49 -19.39
N LEU A 354 -13.00 -8.13 -18.38
CA LEU A 354 -14.35 -8.69 -18.20
C LEU A 354 -15.26 -8.16 -19.32
N PRO A 355 -16.19 -8.95 -19.87
CA PRO A 355 -17.06 -8.50 -20.95
C PRO A 355 -18.09 -7.45 -20.45
N PRO A 356 -18.65 -6.60 -21.34
CA PRO A 356 -19.57 -5.53 -20.93
C PRO A 356 -20.84 -5.98 -20.19
N ASP A 357 -21.29 -7.21 -20.43
CA ASP A 357 -22.46 -7.84 -19.81
C ASP A 357 -22.15 -8.55 -18.49
N HIS A 358 -20.87 -8.64 -18.10
CA HIS A 358 -20.47 -9.26 -16.84
C HIS A 358 -21.19 -8.60 -15.65
N PRO A 359 -21.64 -9.37 -14.63
CA PRO A 359 -22.36 -8.83 -13.46
C PRO A 359 -21.67 -7.66 -12.76
N VAL A 360 -20.33 -7.61 -12.79
CA VAL A 360 -19.56 -6.50 -12.20
C VAL A 360 -19.87 -5.16 -12.87
N TRP A 361 -20.35 -5.15 -14.11
CA TRP A 361 -20.73 -3.95 -14.87
C TRP A 361 -22.23 -3.71 -14.92
N THR A 362 -23.06 -4.67 -14.54
CA THR A 362 -24.51 -4.62 -14.75
C THR A 362 -25.34 -4.73 -13.46
N GLU A 363 -24.79 -5.29 -12.38
CA GLU A 363 -25.46 -5.33 -11.07
C GLU A 363 -25.30 -4.00 -10.31
N PRO A 364 -26.28 -3.58 -9.48
CA PRO A 364 -26.15 -2.39 -8.64
C PRO A 364 -24.97 -2.44 -7.67
N GLU A 365 -24.36 -1.29 -7.40
CA GLU A 365 -23.36 -1.15 -6.34
C GLU A 365 -23.93 -1.55 -4.97
N ARG A 366 -23.06 -2.10 -4.12
CA ARG A 366 -23.43 -2.56 -2.79
C ARG A 366 -22.48 -2.06 -1.73
N SER A 367 -23.00 -1.92 -0.51
CA SER A 367 -22.20 -1.61 0.67
C SER A 367 -21.16 -2.68 0.96
N VAL A 368 -20.01 -2.24 1.45
CA VAL A 368 -18.96 -3.10 2.02
C VAL A 368 -19.08 -3.06 3.54
N PRO A 369 -18.48 -4.01 4.28
CA PRO A 369 -18.64 -4.09 5.73
C PRO A 369 -18.39 -2.77 6.47
N GLY A 370 -17.37 -2.00 6.03
CA GLY A 370 -16.99 -0.72 6.64
C GLY A 370 -18.04 0.41 6.53
N ASP A 371 -19.04 0.30 5.65
CA ASP A 371 -20.14 1.29 5.62
C ASP A 371 -21.25 0.97 6.61
N LEU A 372 -21.29 -0.26 7.11
CA LEU A 372 -22.43 -0.79 7.85
C LEU A 372 -22.19 -0.79 9.36
N ALA A 373 -20.94 -0.99 9.77
CA ALA A 373 -20.52 -1.00 11.17
C ALA A 373 -19.02 -0.72 11.29
N ASP A 374 -18.60 -0.21 12.45
CA ASP A 374 -17.19 -0.10 12.78
C ASP A 374 -16.54 -1.50 12.71
N GLN A 375 -15.35 -1.58 12.13
CA GLN A 375 -14.64 -2.85 11.93
C GLN A 375 -13.35 -2.86 12.73
N VAL A 376 -12.97 -4.02 13.27
CA VAL A 376 -11.63 -4.29 13.78
C VAL A 376 -11.17 -5.64 13.23
N ILE A 377 -10.10 -5.64 12.43
CA ILE A 377 -9.66 -6.81 11.67
C ILE A 377 -8.19 -7.10 12.00
N ALA A 378 -7.92 -8.26 12.59
CA ALA A 378 -6.58 -8.75 12.83
C ALA A 378 -6.08 -9.56 11.64
N LEU A 379 -4.89 -9.24 11.13
CA LEU A 379 -4.22 -9.90 10.01
C LEU A 379 -2.90 -10.51 10.54
N PRO A 380 -2.91 -11.78 10.98
CA PRO A 380 -1.78 -12.35 11.72
C PRO A 380 -0.52 -12.55 10.89
N GLU A 381 -0.60 -12.81 9.60
CA GLU A 381 0.57 -13.04 8.75
C GLU A 381 1.41 -11.77 8.60
N PRO A 382 0.83 -10.61 8.23
CA PRO A 382 1.57 -9.35 8.22
C PRO A 382 1.72 -8.70 9.60
N GLY A 383 0.99 -9.18 10.62
CA GLY A 383 1.00 -8.59 11.96
C GLY A 383 0.32 -7.22 12.00
N PHE A 384 -0.76 -7.05 11.24
CA PHE A 384 -1.54 -5.81 11.19
C PHE A 384 -2.83 -5.91 12.00
N LEU A 385 -3.24 -4.80 12.60
CA LEU A 385 -4.57 -4.61 13.16
C LEU A 385 -5.22 -3.41 12.49
N LEU A 386 -6.28 -3.64 11.72
CA LEU A 386 -7.06 -2.58 11.07
C LEU A 386 -8.22 -2.16 11.96
N SER A 387 -8.53 -0.87 11.98
CA SER A 387 -9.76 -0.32 12.55
C SER A 387 -10.40 0.67 11.59
N SER A 388 -11.69 0.52 11.33
CA SER A 388 -12.46 1.45 10.52
C SER A 388 -13.66 1.97 11.29
N THR A 389 -13.98 3.24 11.09
CA THR A 389 -15.10 3.93 11.74
C THR A 389 -16.12 4.37 10.71
N VAL A 390 -17.40 4.07 10.92
CA VAL A 390 -18.48 4.38 9.96
C VAL A 390 -18.73 5.88 9.87
N HIS A 391 -18.67 6.57 11.01
CA HIS A 391 -19.06 7.98 11.10
C HIS A 391 -18.16 8.92 10.28
N ASP A 392 -16.86 8.62 10.18
CA ASP A 392 -15.88 9.41 9.44
C ASP A 392 -15.28 8.67 8.24
N GLY A 393 -15.50 7.36 8.11
CA GLY A 393 -14.99 6.53 7.01
C GLY A 393 -13.48 6.30 7.02
N ILE A 394 -12.77 6.66 8.11
CA ILE A 394 -11.32 6.53 8.20
C ILE A 394 -10.93 5.09 8.53
N VAL A 395 -9.92 4.56 7.84
CA VAL A 395 -9.26 3.30 8.21
C VAL A 395 -7.88 3.61 8.80
N ARG A 396 -7.58 2.97 9.92
CA ARG A 396 -6.33 3.03 10.67
C ARG A 396 -5.68 1.65 10.66
N LEU A 397 -4.40 1.57 10.40
CA LEU A 397 -3.61 0.34 10.42
C LEU A 397 -2.55 0.45 11.51
N LEU A 398 -2.57 -0.46 12.46
CA LEU A 398 -1.55 -0.61 13.49
C LEU A 398 -0.59 -1.73 13.06
N ASN A 399 0.68 -1.40 12.93
CA ASN A 399 1.71 -2.31 12.45
C ASN A 399 2.51 -2.91 13.61
N HIS A 400 2.31 -4.20 13.85
CA HIS A 400 3.00 -4.97 14.88
C HIS A 400 3.79 -6.16 14.31
N GLY A 401 4.09 -6.18 13.00
CA GLY A 401 4.83 -7.31 12.42
C GLY A 401 5.49 -7.15 11.04
N SER A 402 5.29 -6.04 10.32
CA SER A 402 5.90 -5.82 9.00
C SER A 402 6.93 -4.70 9.05
N ASP A 403 8.18 -4.98 8.70
CA ASP A 403 9.28 -4.00 8.81
C ASP A 403 10.13 -3.86 7.54
N HIS A 404 9.85 -4.67 6.50
CA HIS A 404 10.62 -4.69 5.25
C HIS A 404 12.12 -4.99 5.41
N ASN A 405 12.52 -5.59 6.53
CA ASN A 405 13.91 -5.90 6.81
C ASN A 405 14.27 -7.32 6.36
N ALA A 406 15.50 -7.48 5.86
CA ALA A 406 16.09 -8.79 5.63
C ALA A 406 16.18 -9.58 6.96
N ALA A 407 16.21 -10.92 6.87
CA ALA A 407 16.35 -11.76 8.04
C ALA A 407 17.72 -11.55 8.74
N PRO A 408 17.81 -11.70 10.07
CA PRO A 408 19.09 -11.69 10.78
C PRO A 408 20.10 -12.68 10.18
N PRO A 409 21.42 -12.38 10.22
CA PRO A 409 22.07 -11.28 10.94
C PRO A 409 22.18 -9.97 10.16
N ALA A 410 21.43 -9.78 9.06
CA ALA A 410 21.46 -8.52 8.31
C ALA A 410 21.09 -7.32 9.21
N PRO A 411 21.80 -6.18 9.10
CA PRO A 411 21.44 -4.96 9.81
C PRO A 411 20.00 -4.57 9.53
N ALA A 412 19.32 -4.08 10.55
CA ALA A 412 17.98 -3.56 10.40
C ALA A 412 18.03 -2.06 10.09
N HIS A 413 17.19 -1.62 9.17
CA HIS A 413 16.99 -0.23 8.80
C HIS A 413 15.53 0.14 9.06
N ASP A 414 15.30 1.37 9.51
CA ASP A 414 13.96 1.93 9.46
C ASP A 414 13.64 2.41 8.03
N ASP A 415 12.37 2.30 7.69
CA ASP A 415 11.78 2.91 6.49
C ASP A 415 10.44 3.50 6.93
N PRO A 416 10.19 4.81 6.77
CA PRO A 416 8.94 5.44 7.20
C PRO A 416 7.70 4.80 6.55
N HIS A 417 7.83 4.12 5.42
CA HIS A 417 6.72 3.45 4.74
C HIS A 417 6.39 2.06 5.32
N TYR A 418 7.26 1.50 6.17
CA TYR A 418 7.05 0.19 6.80
C TYR A 418 7.17 0.19 8.31
N ALA A 419 8.02 1.02 8.91
CA ALA A 419 8.46 0.83 10.27
C ALA A 419 7.68 1.66 11.31
N LYS A 420 6.74 2.52 10.89
CA LYS A 420 5.90 3.28 11.83
C LYS A 420 4.93 2.37 12.57
N LEU A 421 4.53 2.76 13.77
CA LEU A 421 3.54 2.02 14.55
C LEU A 421 2.17 2.03 13.89
N ALA A 422 1.82 3.12 13.19
CA ALA A 422 0.50 3.28 12.62
C ALA A 422 0.48 4.06 11.30
N TYR A 423 -0.48 3.71 10.44
CA TYR A 423 -0.79 4.32 9.15
C TYR A 423 -2.30 4.56 9.04
N SER A 424 -2.74 5.37 8.07
CA SER A 424 -4.17 5.58 7.83
C SER A 424 -4.46 5.91 6.37
N THR A 425 -5.75 6.04 6.05
CA THR A 425 -6.24 6.49 4.74
C THR A 425 -6.22 8.02 4.57
N HIS A 426 -5.95 8.78 5.63
CA HIS A 426 -6.03 10.24 5.65
C HIS A 426 -4.70 10.93 5.99
N THR A 427 -3.66 10.15 6.30
CA THR A 427 -2.35 10.64 6.72
C THR A 427 -1.26 9.78 6.12
N GLY A 428 -0.14 10.38 5.72
CA GLY A 428 1.08 9.67 5.31
C GLY A 428 2.22 9.92 6.31
N PRO A 429 3.27 9.10 6.32
CA PRO A 429 4.42 9.33 7.19
C PRO A 429 5.18 10.60 6.79
N GLU A 430 5.87 11.23 7.75
CA GLU A 430 6.79 12.34 7.49
C GLU A 430 8.10 11.79 6.90
N ALA A 431 8.23 11.86 5.57
CA ALA A 431 9.21 11.08 4.82
C ALA A 431 10.36 11.90 4.21
N ALA A 432 10.29 13.24 4.22
CA ALA A 432 11.40 14.07 3.74
C ALA A 432 12.65 13.90 4.61
N PRO A 433 13.87 14.11 4.08
CA PRO A 433 15.11 13.80 4.81
C PRO A 433 15.21 14.39 6.22
N ALA A 434 14.86 15.67 6.39
CA ALA A 434 14.91 16.32 7.71
C ALA A 434 13.89 15.71 8.70
N ALA A 435 12.66 15.48 8.24
CA ALA A 435 11.62 14.89 9.07
C ALA A 435 11.89 13.41 9.37
N TRP A 436 12.50 12.68 8.44
CA TRP A 436 12.95 11.31 8.65
C TRP A 436 14.04 11.21 9.72
N HIS A 437 14.92 12.21 9.83
CA HIS A 437 15.86 12.31 10.95
C HIS A 437 15.17 12.65 12.28
N ALA A 438 14.15 13.52 12.26
CA ALA A 438 13.40 13.90 13.46
C ALA A 438 12.53 12.74 14.02
N ASP A 439 11.90 11.96 13.13
CA ASP A 439 11.18 10.69 13.38
C ASP A 439 10.14 10.77 14.48
N VAL A 440 9.24 11.75 14.35
CA VAL A 440 8.22 12.04 15.37
C VAL A 440 6.97 11.20 15.17
N ASP A 441 6.44 11.13 13.95
CA ASP A 441 5.15 10.54 13.62
C ASP A 441 5.06 9.04 13.93
N ASN A 442 3.99 8.65 14.64
CA ASN A 442 3.65 7.29 15.02
C ASN A 442 4.84 6.44 15.52
N HIS A 443 5.70 7.05 16.34
CA HIS A 443 6.89 6.42 16.87
C HIS A 443 7.10 6.75 18.34
N LEU A 444 7.53 5.75 19.12
CA LEU A 444 8.01 5.93 20.48
C LEU A 444 9.54 5.83 20.49
N ALA A 445 10.20 6.93 20.79
CA ALA A 445 11.66 7.03 20.81
C ALA A 445 12.20 7.27 22.23
N LEU A 446 13.29 6.59 22.55
CA LEU A 446 14.27 7.09 23.52
C LEU A 446 15.15 8.13 22.82
N LEU A 447 15.41 9.24 23.48
CA LEU A 447 16.26 10.30 22.94
C LEU A 447 17.64 10.26 23.59
N ALA A 448 18.67 10.31 22.75
CA ALA A 448 20.04 10.55 23.17
C ALA A 448 20.18 11.98 23.77
N PRO A 449 21.24 12.25 24.56
CA PRO A 449 21.48 13.58 25.13
C PRO A 449 21.57 14.71 24.10
N ASP A 450 21.97 14.40 22.86
CA ASP A 450 22.03 15.35 21.74
C ASP A 450 20.68 15.55 21.02
N GLY A 451 19.63 14.83 21.45
CA GLY A 451 18.29 14.87 20.87
C GLY A 451 18.04 13.83 19.77
N THR A 452 19.02 13.00 19.40
CA THR A 452 18.85 11.94 18.40
C THR A 452 17.85 10.90 18.88
N ALA A 453 16.86 10.58 18.05
CA ALA A 453 15.84 9.58 18.35
C ALA A 453 16.33 8.16 18.05
N SER A 454 16.13 7.23 18.98
CA SER A 454 16.23 5.79 18.71
C SER A 454 15.23 5.39 17.63
N ARG A 455 15.57 4.39 16.81
CA ARG A 455 14.76 4.00 15.65
C ARG A 455 13.90 2.77 15.92
N ARG A 456 12.73 2.72 15.27
CA ARG A 456 11.95 1.48 15.13
C ARG A 456 12.32 0.84 13.81
N ALA A 457 13.13 -0.22 13.85
CA ALA A 457 13.52 -0.98 12.66
C ALA A 457 12.86 -2.36 12.69
N ARG A 458 13.58 -3.39 13.14
CA ARG A 458 13.05 -4.76 13.21
C ARG A 458 11.91 -4.89 14.23
N ILE A 459 10.79 -5.46 13.79
CA ILE A 459 9.59 -5.63 14.62
C ILE A 459 9.42 -7.10 14.98
N GLU A 460 9.55 -7.41 16.27
CA GLU A 460 9.22 -8.72 16.81
C GLU A 460 7.76 -8.71 17.27
N ARG A 461 6.89 -9.42 16.56
CA ARG A 461 5.49 -9.57 16.97
C ARG A 461 5.39 -10.40 18.26
N VAL A 462 4.73 -9.86 19.27
CA VAL A 462 4.52 -10.51 20.57
C VAL A 462 3.15 -11.18 20.64
N ALA A 463 2.10 -10.50 20.19
CA ALA A 463 0.73 -11.01 20.20
C ALA A 463 -0.16 -10.23 19.22
N LEU A 464 -1.21 -10.87 18.72
CA LEU A 464 -2.25 -10.24 17.91
C LEU A 464 -3.55 -11.05 18.06
N GLY A 465 -4.67 -10.36 18.29
CA GLY A 465 -6.00 -10.97 18.31
C GLY A 465 -7.07 -10.07 18.91
N ASP A 466 -8.34 -10.34 18.61
CA ASP A 466 -9.47 -9.45 18.96
C ASP A 466 -9.20 -8.02 18.47
N ARG A 467 -9.18 -7.04 19.37
CA ARG A 467 -8.83 -5.64 19.10
C ARG A 467 -7.47 -5.25 19.70
N PHE A 468 -6.60 -6.24 19.93
CA PHE A 468 -5.32 -6.10 20.62
C PHE A 468 -4.14 -6.55 19.76
N ALA A 469 -3.04 -5.82 19.84
CA ALA A 469 -1.77 -6.18 19.21
C ALA A 469 -0.60 -5.77 20.09
N ALA A 470 0.51 -6.51 20.05
CA ALA A 470 1.74 -6.14 20.74
C ALA A 470 2.98 -6.55 19.94
N SER A 471 4.02 -5.72 20.02
CA SER A 471 5.30 -5.96 19.36
C SER A 471 6.47 -5.33 20.13
N ARG A 472 7.68 -5.82 19.89
CA ARG A 472 8.94 -5.28 20.41
C ARG A 472 9.83 -4.78 19.30
N HIS A 473 10.67 -3.80 19.63
CA HIS A 473 11.82 -3.43 18.82
C HIS A 473 12.99 -3.04 19.73
N THR A 474 14.19 -3.11 19.16
CA THR A 474 15.41 -2.60 19.78
C THR A 474 15.49 -1.09 19.56
N ALA A 475 15.71 -0.35 20.64
CA ALA A 475 15.94 1.09 20.63
C ALA A 475 17.41 1.36 20.98
N THR A 476 18.19 1.78 19.99
CA THR A 476 19.62 2.08 20.19
C THR A 476 19.81 3.56 20.53
N VAL A 477 20.55 3.83 21.61
CA VAL A 477 20.92 5.18 22.04
C VAL A 477 22.43 5.21 22.29
N GLY A 478 23.16 5.98 21.50
CA GLY A 478 24.63 5.85 21.43
C GLY A 478 25.01 4.43 20.99
N ASP A 479 25.86 3.77 21.78
CA ASP A 479 26.29 2.39 21.52
C ASP A 479 25.54 1.34 22.36
N THR A 480 24.46 1.73 23.05
CA THR A 480 23.71 0.84 23.93
C THR A 480 22.33 0.52 23.37
N GLU A 481 22.00 -0.77 23.38
CA GLU A 481 20.69 -1.27 22.96
C GLU A 481 19.74 -1.39 24.15
N TYR A 482 18.54 -0.86 23.97
CA TYR A 482 17.42 -0.97 24.88
C TYR A 482 16.23 -1.62 24.19
N ARG A 483 15.16 -1.88 24.93
CA ARG A 483 13.95 -2.54 24.43
C ARG A 483 12.74 -1.65 24.62
N VAL A 484 11.93 -1.57 23.58
CA VAL A 484 10.58 -1.01 23.64
C VAL A 484 9.59 -2.10 23.26
N GLU A 485 8.72 -2.47 24.19
CA GLU A 485 7.52 -3.27 23.91
C GLU A 485 6.31 -2.33 23.86
N THR A 486 5.58 -2.35 22.74
CA THR A 486 4.35 -1.57 22.56
C THR A 486 3.19 -2.52 22.44
N ALA A 487 2.14 -2.26 23.22
CA ALA A 487 0.86 -2.95 23.16
C ALA A 487 -0.26 -1.94 22.86
N THR A 488 -1.13 -2.27 21.92
CA THR A 488 -2.20 -1.40 21.43
C THR A 488 -3.55 -2.10 21.59
N VAL A 489 -4.55 -1.37 22.08
CA VAL A 489 -5.96 -1.79 22.08
C VAL A 489 -6.77 -0.76 21.32
N VAL A 490 -7.54 -1.22 20.33
CA VAL A 490 -8.30 -0.33 19.45
C VAL A 490 -9.80 -0.40 19.75
N ARG A 491 -10.47 0.75 19.75
CA ARG A 491 -11.93 0.85 19.86
C ARG A 491 -12.43 2.06 19.06
N GLY A 492 -13.05 1.81 17.92
CA GLY A 492 -13.43 2.87 16.99
C GLY A 492 -12.20 3.67 16.57
N CYS A 493 -12.23 4.99 16.79
CA CYS A 493 -11.12 5.90 16.50
C CYS A 493 -10.06 5.99 17.61
N TRP A 494 -10.23 5.26 18.72
CA TRP A 494 -9.33 5.30 19.87
C TRP A 494 -8.30 4.18 19.83
N GLU A 495 -7.03 4.56 19.99
CA GLU A 495 -5.90 3.65 20.11
C GLU A 495 -5.26 3.85 21.48
N LEU A 496 -5.58 2.96 22.42
CA LEU A 496 -4.89 2.91 23.70
C LEU A 496 -3.53 2.26 23.47
N ARG A 497 -2.44 3.02 23.68
CA ARG A 497 -1.07 2.58 23.48
C ARG A 497 -0.35 2.51 24.82
N ALA A 498 0.18 1.33 25.14
CA ALA A 498 0.95 1.08 26.36
C ALA A 498 2.35 0.61 25.98
N HIS A 499 3.36 1.30 26.52
CA HIS A 499 4.76 1.06 26.19
C HIS A 499 5.53 0.65 27.45
N LEU A 500 6.22 -0.48 27.39
CA LEU A 500 7.24 -0.87 28.37
C LEU A 500 8.61 -0.56 27.76
N VAL A 501 9.33 0.35 28.40
CA VAL A 501 10.60 0.87 27.91
C VAL A 501 11.68 0.51 28.92
N THR A 502 12.80 -0.03 28.45
CA THR A 502 14.07 -0.06 29.20
C THR A 502 14.94 1.11 28.73
N GLY A 503 15.82 1.64 29.56
CA GLY A 503 16.57 2.84 29.23
C GLY A 503 17.44 3.33 30.39
N PRO A 504 18.34 4.29 30.18
CA PRO A 504 19.03 4.94 31.30
C PRO A 504 18.05 5.75 32.13
N ALA A 505 18.27 5.85 33.44
CA ALA A 505 17.50 6.75 34.29
C ALA A 505 17.62 8.20 33.80
N GLY A 506 16.50 8.92 33.72
CA GLY A 506 16.42 10.30 33.23
C GLY A 506 16.44 10.45 31.71
N ALA A 507 16.57 9.36 30.93
CA ALA A 507 16.51 9.44 29.47
C ALA A 507 15.17 10.00 29.00
N ALA A 508 15.19 10.95 28.07
CA ALA A 508 13.96 11.51 27.53
C ALA A 508 13.26 10.49 26.63
N VAL A 509 11.93 10.41 26.77
CA VAL A 509 11.04 9.54 25.98
C VAL A 509 10.06 10.43 25.23
N ARG A 510 9.81 10.13 23.96
CA ARG A 510 8.84 10.83 23.11
C ARG A 510 7.93 9.83 22.41
N GLU A 511 6.63 10.08 22.41
CA GLU A 511 5.67 9.42 21.51
C GLU A 511 5.09 10.46 20.55
N GLY A 512 4.99 10.16 19.26
CA GLY A 512 4.19 10.96 18.33
C GLY A 512 2.94 10.24 17.83
N GLY A 513 1.91 11.03 17.53
CA GLY A 513 0.65 10.57 16.96
C GLY A 513 0.68 10.59 15.43
N TYR A 514 -0.53 10.68 14.85
CA TYR A 514 -0.68 10.82 13.40
C TYR A 514 -0.28 12.23 12.93
N PRO A 515 0.53 12.37 11.88
CA PRO A 515 0.81 13.64 11.26
C PRO A 515 -0.41 14.09 10.45
N ILE A 516 -0.82 15.34 10.63
CA ILE A 516 -1.87 15.96 9.82
C ILE A 516 -1.21 16.95 8.88
N ALA A 517 -1.45 16.79 7.57
CA ALA A 517 -0.94 17.70 6.55
C ALA A 517 -2.07 18.42 5.83
N ASP A 518 -1.74 19.61 5.32
CA ASP A 518 -2.65 20.47 4.57
C ASP A 518 -1.84 21.49 3.72
N GLN A 519 -2.54 22.28 2.90
CA GLN A 519 -1.98 23.37 2.10
C GLN A 519 -1.50 24.55 2.96
N THR A 520 -2.08 24.71 4.15
CA THR A 520 -1.69 25.72 5.14
C THR A 520 -1.35 25.05 6.46
N PRO A 521 -0.55 25.68 7.34
CA PRO A 521 -0.24 25.11 8.65
C PRO A 521 -1.50 24.66 9.41
N PRO A 522 -1.58 23.39 9.83
CA PRO A 522 -2.72 22.88 10.59
C PRO A 522 -2.92 23.64 11.91
N SER A 523 -4.16 23.73 12.36
CA SER A 523 -4.48 24.30 13.67
C SER A 523 -4.00 23.38 14.79
N THR A 524 -3.57 23.95 15.92
CA THR A 524 -3.00 23.19 17.04
C THR A 524 -3.59 23.64 18.38
N VAL A 525 -3.75 22.69 19.30
CA VAL A 525 -4.10 22.93 20.70
C VAL A 525 -3.19 22.07 21.57
N VAL A 526 -2.52 22.68 22.53
CA VAL A 526 -1.62 21.98 23.46
C VAL A 526 -2.08 22.27 24.89
N GLY A 527 -2.32 21.20 25.65
CA GLY A 527 -2.51 21.25 27.09
C GLY A 527 -1.36 20.54 27.82
N ASP A 528 -1.47 20.40 29.14
CA ASP A 528 -0.40 19.85 29.97
C ASP A 528 0.04 18.44 29.54
N ARG A 529 -0.93 17.57 29.22
CA ARG A 529 -0.69 16.17 28.82
C ARG A 529 -1.45 15.78 27.58
N PHE A 530 -1.80 16.73 26.72
CA PHE A 530 -2.36 16.40 25.42
C PHE A 530 -1.96 17.41 24.36
N ALA A 531 -1.96 16.95 23.11
CA ALA A 531 -1.88 17.80 21.94
C ALA A 531 -2.93 17.35 20.92
N LEU A 532 -3.49 18.31 20.20
CA LEU A 532 -4.45 18.14 19.12
C LEU A 532 -3.97 18.94 17.92
N VAL A 533 -4.03 18.32 16.75
CA VAL A 533 -3.77 18.93 15.45
C VAL A 533 -4.99 18.70 14.55
N ARG A 534 -5.43 19.73 13.81
CA ARG A 534 -6.58 19.63 12.90
C ARG A 534 -6.37 20.43 11.61
N ASN A 535 -6.63 19.80 10.47
CA ASN A 535 -6.59 20.45 9.15
C ASN A 535 -7.93 21.09 8.74
N GLY A 536 -7.92 21.80 7.61
CA GLY A 536 -9.11 22.42 7.03
C GLY A 536 -10.17 21.43 6.54
N SER A 537 -9.78 20.18 6.25
CA SER A 537 -10.70 19.09 5.87
C SER A 537 -11.32 18.34 7.06
N ALA A 538 -11.23 18.92 8.27
CA ALA A 538 -11.86 18.43 9.49
C ALA A 538 -11.28 17.13 10.09
N VAL A 539 -10.14 16.62 9.59
CA VAL A 539 -9.45 15.50 10.23
C VAL A 539 -8.63 16.00 11.43
N SER A 540 -8.78 15.33 12.56
CA SER A 540 -8.08 15.60 13.81
C SER A 540 -7.19 14.45 14.24
N SER A 541 -5.97 14.77 14.63
CA SER A 541 -5.05 13.88 15.34
C SER A 541 -4.85 14.40 16.75
N ALA A 542 -5.19 13.62 17.76
CA ALA A 542 -4.91 13.93 19.15
C ALA A 542 -4.06 12.83 19.79
N LEU A 543 -3.19 13.26 20.70
CA LEU A 543 -2.43 12.36 21.55
C LEU A 543 -2.58 12.81 23.01
N VAL A 544 -3.10 11.93 23.86
CA VAL A 544 -3.43 12.21 25.26
C VAL A 544 -2.64 11.29 26.17
N GLY A 545 -1.82 11.87 27.06
CA GLY A 545 -1.02 11.13 28.02
C GLY A 545 -1.83 10.75 29.26
N LEU A 546 -2.04 9.45 29.46
CA LEU A 546 -2.83 8.91 30.57
C LEU A 546 -1.97 8.56 31.80
N ALA A 547 -0.81 7.92 31.59
CA ALA A 547 0.13 7.58 32.67
C ALA A 547 1.59 7.62 32.18
N GLY A 548 2.52 8.01 33.05
CA GLY A 548 3.97 8.06 32.76
C GLY A 548 4.43 9.32 32.00
N TRP A 549 3.51 10.10 31.43
CA TRP A 549 3.83 11.29 30.62
C TRP A 549 3.92 12.57 31.46
N ALA A 550 4.90 13.42 31.12
CA ALA A 550 5.20 14.67 31.81
C ALA A 550 4.75 15.92 31.04
N GLY A 551 4.58 15.83 29.73
CA GLY A 551 4.22 16.97 28.89
C GLY A 551 3.68 16.55 27.53
N ALA A 552 3.11 17.51 26.80
CA ALA A 552 2.71 17.37 25.42
C ALA A 552 3.25 18.52 24.55
N GLY A 553 3.17 18.37 23.24
CA GLY A 553 3.54 19.41 22.28
C GLY A 553 3.14 19.05 20.86
N VAL A 554 3.56 19.87 19.91
CA VAL A 554 3.39 19.63 18.48
C VAL A 554 4.74 19.80 17.79
N HIS A 555 5.05 18.90 16.87
CA HIS A 555 6.13 19.07 15.90
C HIS A 555 5.55 19.49 14.56
N THR A 556 6.22 20.39 13.85
CA THR A 556 5.74 20.91 12.56
C THR A 556 6.83 20.77 11.52
N ASP A 557 6.45 20.36 10.31
CA ASP A 557 7.33 20.24 9.16
C ASP A 557 6.74 20.92 7.93
N VAL A 558 7.60 21.13 6.94
CA VAL A 558 7.22 21.63 5.61
C VAL A 558 7.77 20.71 4.53
N GLU A 559 7.00 20.52 3.47
CA GLU A 559 7.33 19.66 2.32
C GLU A 559 7.75 18.23 2.73
N ALA A 560 7.24 17.75 3.87
CA ALA A 560 7.62 16.48 4.46
C ALA A 560 6.56 15.38 4.33
N ASN A 561 5.34 15.74 3.90
CA ASN A 561 4.19 14.84 3.87
C ASN A 561 3.53 14.79 2.48
N ALA A 562 3.10 13.60 2.06
CA ALA A 562 2.46 13.37 0.77
C ALA A 562 1.04 13.99 0.64
N TYR A 563 0.43 14.38 1.77
CA TYR A 563 -0.93 14.93 1.81
C TYR A 563 -0.96 16.47 1.78
N GLY A 564 0.18 17.15 1.92
CA GLY A 564 0.23 18.60 1.86
C GLY A 564 1.60 19.18 2.24
N PRO A 565 1.89 20.43 1.82
CA PRO A 565 3.18 21.09 2.06
C PRO A 565 3.42 21.52 3.51
N CYS A 566 2.39 21.59 4.36
CA CYS A 566 2.54 21.90 5.78
C CYS A 566 1.98 20.76 6.61
N SER A 567 2.75 20.26 7.58
CA SER A 567 2.31 19.19 8.46
C SER A 567 2.58 19.49 9.93
N ALA A 568 1.76 18.88 10.78
CA ALA A 568 1.89 18.97 12.22
C ALA A 568 1.55 17.63 12.90
N THR A 569 2.37 17.24 13.88
CA THR A 569 2.27 15.96 14.59
C THR A 569 2.14 16.21 16.10
N PRO A 570 1.05 15.78 16.76
CA PRO A 570 0.95 15.85 18.21
C PRO A 570 1.94 14.87 18.85
N LEU A 571 2.56 15.26 19.95
CA LEU A 571 3.52 14.43 20.67
C LEU A 571 3.35 14.50 22.19
N LEU A 572 3.80 13.44 22.86
CA LEU A 572 3.96 13.35 24.32
C LEU A 572 5.44 13.27 24.67
N ARG A 573 5.78 13.77 25.86
CA ARG A 573 7.14 13.75 26.42
C ARG A 573 7.12 13.18 27.83
N GLY A 574 8.11 12.35 28.12
CA GLY A 574 8.31 11.73 29.42
C GLY A 574 9.79 11.55 29.72
N ALA A 575 10.09 11.02 30.90
CA ALA A 575 11.44 10.66 31.30
C ALA A 575 11.44 9.24 31.85
N HIS A 576 12.42 8.45 31.45
CA HIS A 576 12.62 7.09 31.92
C HIS A 576 13.05 7.09 33.39
N SER A 577 12.44 6.27 34.24
CA SER A 577 12.68 6.30 35.69
C SER A 577 13.87 5.47 36.18
N GLY A 578 14.43 4.55 35.38
CA GLY A 578 15.55 3.71 35.83
C GLY A 578 15.64 2.35 35.17
N ASP A 579 15.02 1.32 35.75
CA ASP A 579 15.13 -0.05 35.23
C ASP A 579 14.13 -0.30 34.08
N GLU A 580 12.85 -0.06 34.35
CA GLU A 580 11.76 -0.14 33.39
C GLU A 580 10.74 0.97 33.66
N SER A 581 10.19 1.55 32.60
CA SER A 581 9.12 2.55 32.68
C SER A 581 7.94 2.13 31.83
N VAL A 582 6.73 2.35 32.34
CA VAL A 582 5.49 2.14 31.60
C VAL A 582 4.85 3.48 31.26
N PHE A 583 4.63 3.71 29.98
CA PHE A 583 3.94 4.88 29.45
C PHE A 583 2.62 4.45 28.83
N VAL A 584 1.54 5.19 29.11
CA VAL A 584 0.20 4.88 28.59
C VAL A 584 -0.38 6.15 27.95
N GLY A 585 -0.64 6.09 26.66
CA GLY A 585 -1.23 7.16 25.86
C GLY A 585 -2.51 6.71 25.16
N LEU A 586 -3.29 7.69 24.72
CA LEU A 586 -4.44 7.50 23.85
C LEU A 586 -4.21 8.31 22.57
N ALA A 587 -3.98 7.63 21.46
CA ALA A 587 -3.96 8.25 20.14
C ALA A 587 -5.37 8.23 19.54
N VAL A 588 -5.77 9.33 18.92
CA VAL A 588 -7.06 9.47 18.24
C VAL A 588 -6.82 10.13 16.90
N LEU A 589 -7.20 9.45 15.83
CA LEU A 589 -7.38 10.07 14.51
C LEU A 589 -8.87 10.07 14.23
N SER A 590 -9.51 11.17 13.85
CA SER A 590 -10.97 11.19 13.58
C SER A 590 -11.38 12.34 12.67
N GLY A 591 -12.43 12.15 11.87
CA GLY A 591 -13.11 13.23 11.15
C GLY A 591 -14.01 14.11 12.04
N ASP A 592 -14.29 13.68 13.27
CA ASP A 592 -15.15 14.40 14.21
C ASP A 592 -14.38 15.44 15.03
N SER A 593 -15.11 16.22 15.81
CA SER A 593 -14.51 17.11 16.82
C SER A 593 -13.95 16.28 17.97
N VAL A 594 -12.67 16.48 18.29
CA VAL A 594 -11.98 15.77 19.38
C VAL A 594 -11.75 16.73 20.55
N HIS A 595 -12.21 16.32 21.74
CA HIS A 595 -12.02 17.06 22.99
C HIS A 595 -11.01 16.33 23.89
N PRO A 596 -9.70 16.56 23.71
CA PRO A 596 -8.66 15.77 24.38
C PRO A 596 -8.67 15.90 25.90
N GLU A 597 -9.08 17.05 26.45
CA GLU A 597 -9.25 17.22 27.90
C GLU A 597 -10.37 16.33 28.47
N ALA A 598 -11.50 16.24 27.77
CA ALA A 598 -12.60 15.37 28.16
C ALA A 598 -12.20 13.89 28.06
N LEU A 599 -11.43 13.52 27.03
CA LEU A 599 -10.85 12.18 26.91
C LEU A 599 -9.90 11.89 28.08
N ALA A 600 -9.01 12.82 28.45
CA ALA A 600 -8.11 12.65 29.58
C ALA A 600 -8.86 12.42 30.90
N ALA A 601 -9.99 13.12 31.11
CA ALA A 601 -10.83 12.97 32.29
C ALA A 601 -11.70 11.70 32.29
N GLY A 602 -12.10 11.22 31.11
CA GLY A 602 -12.99 10.07 30.95
C GLY A 602 -12.31 8.70 31.14
N PHE A 603 -10.99 8.62 30.97
CA PHE A 603 -10.23 7.39 31.15
C PHE A 603 -9.59 7.33 32.53
N ALA A 604 -9.77 6.21 33.24
CA ALA A 604 -9.05 5.94 34.48
C ALA A 604 -7.99 4.86 34.26
N VAL A 605 -6.72 5.19 34.50
CA VAL A 605 -5.59 4.27 34.30
C VAL A 605 -4.88 4.00 35.61
N ARG A 606 -4.61 2.72 35.89
CA ARG A 606 -3.74 2.29 36.98
C ARG A 606 -2.62 1.41 36.43
N VAL A 607 -1.38 1.81 36.73
CA VAL A 607 -0.17 1.05 36.39
C VAL A 607 0.40 0.45 37.67
N ALA A 608 0.67 -0.86 37.67
CA ALA A 608 1.31 -1.58 38.77
C ALA A 608 2.36 -2.55 38.19
N GLY A 609 3.63 -2.16 38.28
CA GLY A 609 4.71 -2.83 37.56
C GLY A 609 4.42 -2.83 36.05
N ARG A 610 4.42 -4.02 35.44
CA ARG A 610 4.10 -4.22 34.01
C ARG A 610 2.61 -4.40 33.70
N THR A 611 1.74 -4.31 34.70
CA THR A 611 0.29 -4.45 34.54
C THR A 611 -0.36 -3.08 34.39
N VAL A 612 -1.13 -2.89 33.31
CA VAL A 612 -1.91 -1.68 33.05
C VAL A 612 -3.38 -2.04 33.09
N VAL A 613 -4.16 -1.35 33.93
CA VAL A 613 -5.63 -1.47 33.96
C VAL A 613 -6.23 -0.15 33.55
N VAL A 614 -7.10 -0.17 32.53
CA VAL A 614 -7.76 0.99 31.97
C VAL A 614 -9.27 0.82 32.07
N ARG A 615 -9.95 1.82 32.63
CA ARG A 615 -11.40 1.97 32.55
C ARG A 615 -11.73 2.98 31.45
N TYR A 616 -12.51 2.54 30.47
CA TYR A 616 -13.04 3.38 29.40
C TYR A 616 -14.21 4.24 29.93
N PRO A 617 -14.57 5.33 29.22
CA PRO A 617 -15.66 6.21 29.65
C PRO A 617 -17.02 5.53 29.86
N ASP A 618 -17.28 4.43 29.16
CA ASP A 618 -18.51 3.64 29.30
C ASP A 618 -18.45 2.58 30.42
N GLY A 619 -17.34 2.54 31.16
CA GLY A 619 -17.12 1.62 32.27
C GLY A 619 -16.43 0.31 31.90
N GLU A 620 -16.21 0.01 30.61
CA GLU A 620 -15.47 -1.17 30.19
C GLU A 620 -14.06 -1.18 30.80
N LEU A 621 -13.63 -2.33 31.33
CA LEU A 621 -12.31 -2.51 31.91
C LEU A 621 -11.43 -3.34 30.98
N VAL A 622 -10.25 -2.82 30.68
CA VAL A 622 -9.19 -3.50 29.93
C VAL A 622 -7.97 -3.68 30.83
N ARG A 623 -7.43 -4.90 30.86
CA ARG A 623 -6.19 -5.24 31.56
C ARG A 623 -5.14 -5.71 30.56
N LEU A 624 -3.98 -5.08 30.60
CA LEU A 624 -2.79 -5.40 29.79
C LEU A 624 -1.65 -5.85 30.70
N VAL A 625 -0.89 -6.84 30.26
CA VAL A 625 0.37 -7.25 30.91
C VAL A 625 1.50 -7.22 29.88
N LEU A 626 2.49 -6.38 30.14
CA LEU A 626 3.66 -6.16 29.29
C LEU A 626 4.84 -7.03 29.74
N GLY A 627 5.82 -7.19 28.86
CA GLY A 627 7.07 -7.90 29.11
C GLY A 627 6.98 -9.41 28.86
N ASP A 628 8.01 -10.13 29.28
CA ASP A 628 8.08 -11.59 29.12
C ASP A 628 7.15 -12.28 30.11
N LEU A 629 6.29 -13.16 29.59
CA LEU A 629 5.29 -13.88 30.37
C LEU A 629 5.44 -15.39 30.15
N PRO A 630 5.09 -16.21 31.16
CA PRO A 630 5.00 -17.65 30.98
C PRO A 630 4.07 -18.03 29.83
N ALA A 631 4.35 -19.17 29.18
CA ALA A 631 3.47 -19.70 28.15
C ALA A 631 2.04 -19.88 28.70
N GLY A 632 1.04 -19.43 27.94
CA GLY A 632 -0.38 -19.47 28.33
C GLY A 632 -0.85 -18.33 29.24
N ALA A 633 0.03 -17.43 29.68
CA ALA A 633 -0.37 -16.23 30.42
C ALA A 633 -1.19 -15.27 29.54
N VAL A 634 -2.26 -14.70 30.11
CA VAL A 634 -3.15 -13.81 29.38
C VAL A 634 -2.60 -12.38 29.38
N ARG A 635 -2.20 -11.90 28.19
CA ARG A 635 -1.68 -10.54 27.97
C ARG A 635 -2.77 -9.47 27.97
N TYR A 636 -3.95 -9.81 27.48
CA TYR A 636 -5.05 -8.89 27.28
C TYR A 636 -6.36 -9.52 27.75
N GLN A 637 -7.07 -8.79 28.62
CA GLN A 637 -8.39 -9.17 29.12
C GLN A 637 -9.32 -7.96 29.04
N ARG A 638 -10.58 -8.23 28.68
CA ARG A 638 -11.68 -7.25 28.75
C ARG A 638 -12.76 -7.77 29.68
N HIS A 639 -13.32 -6.89 30.50
CA HIS A 639 -14.45 -7.17 31.37
C HIS A 639 -15.59 -6.21 31.03
N ALA A 640 -16.72 -6.77 30.63
CA ALA A 640 -17.95 -6.02 30.47
C ALA A 640 -18.48 -5.57 31.83
N VAL A 641 -19.29 -4.50 31.84
CA VAL A 641 -19.91 -3.98 33.05
C VAL A 641 -21.07 -4.89 33.48
N ASP A 642 -20.79 -5.91 34.28
CA ASP A 642 -21.82 -6.57 35.08
C ASP A 642 -21.78 -6.02 36.52
N GLY A 643 -22.52 -4.92 36.74
CA GLY A 643 -22.93 -4.42 38.05
C GLY A 643 -21.96 -3.50 38.82
N PRO A 644 -22.46 -2.72 39.79
CA PRO A 644 -21.70 -1.76 40.59
C PRO A 644 -20.81 -2.50 41.61
N GLY A 645 -19.70 -3.04 41.14
CA GLY A 645 -18.77 -3.81 41.97
C GLY A 645 -17.41 -4.13 41.34
N ALA A 646 -17.20 -3.86 40.04
CA ALA A 646 -15.92 -4.06 39.39
C ALA A 646 -14.88 -3.03 39.86
N SER A 647 -14.23 -3.34 40.98
CA SER A 647 -13.14 -2.60 41.60
C SER A 647 -11.85 -2.72 40.77
N LEU A 648 -11.06 -1.64 40.66
CA LEU A 648 -9.73 -1.61 40.03
C LEU A 648 -8.69 -2.41 40.87
N ARG A 649 -8.90 -3.71 41.12
CA ARG A 649 -7.87 -4.57 41.76
C ARG A 649 -6.91 -5.14 40.71
N ALA A 650 -5.64 -5.33 41.10
CA ALA A 650 -4.48 -5.59 40.24
C ALA A 650 -4.36 -7.04 39.78
#